data_AF-A0A1H2HG04-F1
#
_entry.id   AF-A0A1H2HG04-F1
#
_cell.length_a   1.000
_cell.length_b   1.000
_cell.length_c   1.000
_cell.angle_alpha   90.00
_cell.angle_beta   90.00
_cell.angle_gamma   90.00
#
_symmetry.space_group_name_H-M   'P 1'
#
loop_
_entity.id
_entity.type
_entity.pdbx_description
1 polymer ?
#
loop_
_entity_poly.entity_id
_entity_poly.type
_entity_poly.pdbx_seq_one_letter_code
_entity_poly.pdbx_strand_id
1 'polypeptide(L)'
;MGLQLCYVIVGMLILFAIFDLVVGVTNDAVNFLNSSIGSKAAPFFMIMIIASLGIIAGVTFSGGMMEVARKGIFHPQFFTMPELLTIFLAVMITDILLLDLFNTHGLPTSTTVSIVFELLGAAVALSVIKIMASTDNSMALWDYINTAKAMAIVGGILLSIIVAFFSGAVMQFISRLIFTFEYQSRLKKYGALWGGMAMTAITFFILVKGSKGATFMDAQAVAWIKAHSYLIMACIFMISAVTFQILISFFKVNILKPIVLVGTFALAMAFAANDLVNFIGVPLAGLNAFQNALASGDPLNITMTALSKKVQSQTHIMLVAGFIMVITLWLSKKARTVTETEIGLGQQDEGIEKFESIWLSRKIVNMFDSLFSTARNMTPLLVRNIISRRLTPVAHSKGITQAGKPSFDLVRASVNLMVASAVVSFATSLKLPLSTTYVTFMVAMGSSFSDQAWGRESAVYRVTGVLTVVGGWFMTAFIAFVVAFIFANILSYFKIPGFFILFAFAGFMIWKNHQKHKVKVKDKEEMSIYNLHKVENFHESMSQTFDHLAFLLKGIRESFDIGFDALFQEDLYKLRHERERVKHFQNSTNIIIANIFKVLRLLSKEDQAVSYNYYQIIRRLQKLTDGHRDTIIRSSMHVSNRHKGLLDVQTTELKEIKKVFLNIFSLVETAFRNKEIVDCQEAVEQFHYLRELVDDFNENQIERIVDDSSKTRLSILFYAISGNCVMMAKQNVKLLDIFNESFKLNQKCS
;
A
#
# COMPACT_ATOMS: atom_id res chain seq x y z
N MET A 1 8.29 -19.54 36.36
CA MET A 1 8.15 -20.28 35.09
C MET A 1 8.97 -21.55 35.22
N GLY A 2 8.46 -22.73 34.89
CA GLY A 2 9.24 -23.98 34.99
C GLY A 2 10.21 -24.15 33.81
N LEU A 3 11.29 -24.92 33.99
CA LEU A 3 12.28 -25.19 32.93
C LEU A 3 11.65 -25.85 31.69
N GLN A 4 10.69 -26.76 31.90
CA GLN A 4 9.92 -27.40 30.81
C GLN A 4 9.18 -26.39 29.93
N LEU A 5 8.61 -25.34 30.53
CA LEU A 5 7.94 -24.28 29.77
C LEU A 5 8.93 -23.46 28.94
N CYS A 6 10.15 -23.26 29.45
CA CYS A 6 11.21 -22.55 28.72
C CYS A 6 11.59 -23.30 27.44
N TYR A 7 11.68 -24.64 27.48
CA TYR A 7 11.88 -25.47 26.28
C TYR A 7 10.77 -25.28 25.24
N VAL A 8 9.50 -25.30 25.68
CA VAL A 8 8.34 -25.08 24.80
C VAL A 8 8.41 -23.69 24.16
N ILE A 9 8.66 -22.64 24.95
CA ILE A 9 8.75 -21.26 24.45
C ILE A 9 9.85 -21.13 23.41
N VAL A 10 11.04 -21.70 23.65
CA VAL A 10 12.14 -21.64 22.68
C VAL A 10 11.80 -22.37 21.38
N GLY A 11 11.18 -23.55 21.46
CA GLY A 11 10.68 -24.27 20.29
C GLY A 11 9.68 -23.43 19.48
N MET A 12 8.79 -22.71 20.16
CA MET A 12 7.83 -21.81 19.52
C MET A 12 8.49 -20.56 18.93
N LEU A 13 9.48 -19.97 19.59
CA LEU A 13 10.22 -18.83 19.04
C LEU A 13 10.87 -19.20 17.70
N ILE A 14 11.42 -20.41 17.56
CA ILE A 14 11.98 -20.91 16.29
C ILE A 14 10.88 -21.07 15.23
N LEU A 15 9.72 -21.62 15.61
CA LEU A 15 8.57 -21.75 14.73
C LEU A 15 8.06 -20.37 14.26
N PHE A 16 7.94 -19.41 15.17
CA PHE A 16 7.56 -18.02 14.86
C PHE A 16 8.60 -17.33 13.98
N ALA A 17 9.89 -17.60 14.14
CA ALA A 17 10.92 -17.09 13.24
C ALA A 17 10.66 -17.49 11.78
N ILE A 18 10.21 -18.72 11.54
CA ILE A 18 9.86 -19.19 10.19
C ILE A 18 8.63 -18.45 9.67
N PHE A 19 7.59 -18.29 10.51
CA PHE A 19 6.39 -17.54 10.12
C PHE A 19 6.71 -16.07 9.81
N ASP A 20 7.54 -15.41 10.62
CA ASP A 20 7.94 -14.02 10.39
C ASP A 20 8.79 -13.85 9.15
N LEU A 21 9.68 -14.80 8.84
CA LEU A 21 10.38 -14.79 7.55
C LEU A 21 9.38 -14.86 6.38
N VAL A 22 8.33 -15.67 6.49
CA VAL A 22 7.31 -15.81 5.43
C VAL A 22 6.47 -14.54 5.29
N VAL A 23 5.97 -14.00 6.40
CA VAL A 23 5.06 -12.86 6.44
C VAL A 23 5.80 -11.54 6.20
N GLY A 24 6.98 -11.37 6.79
CA GLY A 24 7.83 -10.20 6.68
C GLY A 24 8.40 -10.00 5.28
N VAL A 25 8.97 -11.06 4.67
CA VAL A 25 9.45 -10.97 3.27
C VAL A 25 8.31 -10.67 2.31
N THR A 26 7.13 -11.22 2.56
CA THR A 26 5.94 -10.90 1.74
C THR A 26 5.61 -9.41 1.76
N ASN A 27 5.75 -8.75 2.91
CA ASN A 27 5.50 -7.32 3.07
C ASN A 27 6.62 -6.48 2.43
N ASP A 28 7.87 -6.83 2.66
CA ASP A 28 9.01 -6.00 2.28
C ASP A 28 9.57 -6.31 0.87
N ALA A 29 9.15 -7.43 0.24
CA ALA A 29 9.52 -7.80 -1.14
C ALA A 29 9.31 -6.66 -2.14
N VAL A 30 8.25 -5.92 -1.91
CA VAL A 30 7.80 -4.81 -2.73
C VAL A 30 8.84 -3.69 -2.81
N ASN A 31 9.56 -3.45 -1.72
CA ASN A 31 10.53 -2.36 -1.58
C ASN A 31 11.64 -2.43 -2.63
N PHE A 32 12.10 -3.64 -2.97
CA PHE A 32 13.18 -3.84 -3.94
C PHE A 32 12.72 -4.28 -5.33
N LEU A 33 11.51 -4.84 -5.47
CA LEU A 33 10.99 -5.27 -6.76
C LEU A 33 10.30 -4.14 -7.55
N ASN A 34 9.67 -3.18 -6.88
CA ASN A 34 8.81 -2.16 -7.51
C ASN A 34 9.47 -1.38 -8.64
N SER A 35 10.68 -0.87 -8.40
CA SER A 35 11.36 -0.03 -9.40
C SER A 35 11.65 -0.80 -10.69
N SER A 36 12.04 -2.07 -10.56
CA SER A 36 12.40 -2.92 -11.70
C SER A 36 11.18 -3.44 -12.48
N ILE A 37 10.11 -3.80 -11.77
CA ILE A 37 8.84 -4.25 -12.37
C ILE A 37 8.10 -3.06 -13.01
N GLY A 38 7.95 -1.96 -12.27
CA GLY A 38 7.25 -0.76 -12.71
C GLY A 38 7.89 -0.11 -13.95
N SER A 39 9.22 -0.14 -14.07
CA SER A 39 9.93 0.38 -15.25
C SER A 39 10.06 -0.64 -16.38
N LYS A 40 9.55 -1.87 -16.20
CA LYS A 40 9.70 -3.01 -17.14
C LYS A 40 11.16 -3.22 -17.57
N ALA A 41 12.10 -3.21 -16.61
CA ALA A 41 13.54 -3.31 -16.90
C ALA A 41 13.94 -4.69 -17.47
N ALA A 42 13.31 -5.77 -16.97
CA ALA A 42 13.52 -7.14 -17.42
C ALA A 42 12.25 -7.99 -17.19
N PRO A 43 12.14 -9.20 -17.78
CA PRO A 43 11.07 -10.13 -17.45
C PRO A 43 11.05 -10.45 -15.95
N PHE A 44 9.84 -10.63 -15.38
CA PHE A 44 9.64 -10.86 -13.95
C PHE A 44 10.54 -11.97 -13.39
N PHE A 45 10.67 -13.09 -14.11
CA PHE A 45 11.53 -14.21 -13.71
C PHE A 45 13.00 -13.81 -13.50
N MET A 46 13.55 -12.96 -14.37
CA MET A 46 14.94 -12.49 -14.26
C MET A 46 15.14 -11.57 -13.06
N ILE A 47 14.16 -10.68 -12.81
CA ILE A 47 14.16 -9.79 -11.64
C ILE A 47 14.16 -10.63 -10.36
N MET A 48 13.33 -11.67 -10.29
CA MET A 48 13.21 -12.56 -9.14
C MET A 48 14.51 -13.32 -8.84
N ILE A 49 15.21 -13.83 -9.86
CA ILE A 49 16.52 -14.47 -9.69
C ILE A 49 17.52 -13.48 -9.08
N ILE A 50 17.59 -12.27 -9.63
CA ILE A 50 18.55 -11.25 -9.21
C ILE A 50 18.27 -10.78 -7.77
N ALA A 51 17.00 -10.57 -7.42
CA ALA A 51 16.59 -10.26 -6.06
C ALA A 51 16.92 -11.41 -5.09
N SER A 52 16.73 -12.66 -5.51
CA SER A 52 17.04 -13.84 -4.69
C SER A 52 18.55 -13.94 -4.40
N LEU A 53 19.40 -13.71 -5.41
CA LEU A 53 20.85 -13.64 -5.22
C LEU A 53 21.24 -12.50 -4.27
N GLY A 54 20.57 -11.35 -4.38
CA GLY A 54 20.75 -10.22 -3.48
C GLY A 54 20.43 -10.59 -2.02
N ILE A 55 19.31 -11.25 -1.77
CA ILE A 55 18.91 -11.72 -0.43
C ILE A 55 19.96 -12.67 0.16
N ILE A 56 20.38 -13.70 -0.59
CA ILE A 56 21.38 -14.67 -0.14
C ILE A 56 22.72 -14.00 0.15
N ALA A 57 23.13 -13.04 -0.68
CA ALA A 57 24.32 -12.25 -0.39
C ALA A 57 24.12 -11.42 0.90
N GLY A 58 22.99 -10.73 1.04
CA GLY A 58 22.71 -9.80 2.14
C GLY A 58 22.66 -10.45 3.51
N VAL A 59 22.11 -11.66 3.64
CA VAL A 59 22.07 -12.36 4.93
C VAL A 59 23.46 -12.61 5.53
N THR A 60 24.50 -12.70 4.70
CA THR A 60 25.90 -12.86 5.16
C THR A 60 26.51 -11.58 5.72
N PHE A 61 25.88 -10.42 5.51
CA PHE A 61 26.29 -9.10 6.02
C PHE A 61 25.44 -8.61 7.21
N SER A 62 24.49 -9.44 7.69
CA SER A 62 23.53 -9.09 8.74
C SER A 62 24.08 -9.14 10.17
N GLY A 63 25.30 -9.66 10.38
CA GLY A 63 25.82 -9.99 11.71
C GLY A 63 25.91 -8.80 12.67
N GLY A 64 26.15 -7.60 12.16
CA GLY A 64 26.21 -6.38 12.95
C GLY A 64 24.86 -5.92 13.52
N MET A 65 23.77 -6.22 12.83
CA MET A 65 22.41 -5.82 13.21
C MET A 65 21.87 -6.68 14.35
N MET A 66 22.37 -7.91 14.51
CA MET A 66 21.91 -8.88 15.51
C MET A 66 22.10 -8.38 16.96
N GLU A 67 23.00 -7.42 17.17
CA GLU A 67 23.20 -6.77 18.46
C GLU A 67 22.00 -5.91 18.89
N VAL A 68 21.21 -5.39 17.93
CA VAL A 68 20.06 -4.52 18.20
C VAL A 68 18.98 -5.28 18.96
N ALA A 69 18.57 -6.46 18.47
CA ALA A 69 17.54 -7.27 19.12
C ALA A 69 17.95 -7.81 20.50
N ARG A 70 19.26 -7.97 20.75
CA ARG A 70 19.78 -8.56 22.00
C ARG A 70 20.00 -7.55 23.13
N LYS A 71 20.44 -6.33 22.79
CA LYS A 71 20.86 -5.31 23.78
C LYS A 71 20.67 -3.86 23.32
N GLY A 72 19.98 -3.66 22.19
CA GLY A 72 19.76 -2.34 21.60
C GLY A 72 18.67 -1.55 22.32
N ILE A 73 17.61 -2.23 22.79
CA ILE A 73 16.44 -1.59 23.39
C ILE A 73 16.44 -1.68 24.91
N PHE A 74 16.90 -2.79 25.47
CA PHE A 74 16.97 -3.01 26.92
C PHE A 74 18.35 -3.55 27.30
N HIS A 75 18.66 -3.48 28.60
CA HIS A 75 19.89 -4.00 29.19
C HIS A 75 19.64 -5.44 29.71
N PRO A 76 20.11 -6.48 28.99
CA PRO A 76 19.75 -7.86 29.32
C PRO A 76 20.29 -8.31 30.68
N GLN A 77 21.33 -7.66 31.23
CA GLN A 77 21.85 -8.00 32.56
C GLN A 77 20.84 -7.82 33.70
N PHE A 78 19.78 -7.02 33.53
CA PHE A 78 18.77 -6.82 34.57
C PHE A 78 17.60 -7.81 34.47
N PHE A 79 17.64 -8.71 33.49
CA PHE A 79 16.61 -9.71 33.26
C PHE A 79 17.15 -11.13 33.45
N THR A 80 16.31 -12.00 33.98
CA THR A 80 16.55 -13.45 34.04
C THR A 80 16.14 -14.10 32.71
N MET A 81 16.55 -15.36 32.49
CA MET A 81 16.14 -16.10 31.30
C MET A 81 14.62 -16.19 31.13
N PRO A 82 13.82 -16.54 32.16
CA PRO A 82 12.36 -16.58 32.05
C PRO A 82 11.73 -15.24 31.69
N GLU A 83 12.26 -14.15 32.23
CA GLU A 83 11.79 -12.79 31.95
C GLU A 83 12.08 -12.40 30.50
N LEU A 84 13.29 -12.69 29.99
CA LEU A 84 13.61 -12.45 28.58
C LEU A 84 12.77 -13.30 27.63
N LEU A 85 12.55 -14.58 27.93
CA LEU A 85 11.67 -15.42 27.12
C LEU A 85 10.23 -14.90 27.10
N THR A 86 9.76 -14.29 28.21
CA THR A 86 8.44 -13.65 28.28
C THR A 86 8.38 -12.42 27.37
N ILE A 87 9.39 -11.56 27.40
CA ILE A 87 9.51 -10.39 26.51
C ILE A 87 9.50 -10.85 25.06
N PHE A 88 10.37 -11.78 24.70
CA PHE A 88 10.52 -12.26 23.33
C PHE A 88 9.25 -12.94 22.81
N LEU A 89 8.57 -13.73 23.65
CA LEU A 89 7.31 -14.35 23.25
C LEU A 89 6.19 -13.32 23.01
N ALA A 90 6.09 -12.31 23.88
CA ALA A 90 5.12 -11.21 23.69
C ALA A 90 5.37 -10.46 22.38
N VAL A 91 6.64 -10.18 22.08
CA VAL A 91 7.08 -9.52 20.85
C VAL A 91 6.68 -10.34 19.63
N MET A 92 7.07 -11.62 19.56
CA MET A 92 6.77 -12.46 18.38
C MET A 92 5.27 -12.64 18.13
N ILE A 93 4.46 -12.81 19.19
CA ILE A 93 3.00 -12.92 19.02
C ILE A 93 2.43 -11.59 18.50
N THR A 94 2.95 -10.46 18.97
CA THR A 94 2.53 -9.13 18.52
C THR A 94 2.90 -8.91 17.05
N ASP A 95 4.15 -9.20 16.67
CA ASP A 95 4.66 -8.97 15.30
C ASP A 95 3.85 -9.76 14.28
N ILE A 96 3.63 -11.07 14.51
CA ILE A 96 2.84 -11.93 13.62
C ILE A 96 1.44 -11.35 13.40
N LEU A 97 0.77 -10.93 14.49
CA LEU A 97 -0.60 -10.41 14.40
C LEU A 97 -0.67 -9.06 13.69
N LEU A 98 0.30 -8.20 13.98
CA LEU A 98 0.39 -6.88 13.41
C LEU A 98 0.70 -6.97 11.92
N LEU A 99 1.70 -7.76 11.53
CA LEU A 99 2.07 -7.98 10.14
C LEU A 99 0.96 -8.69 9.35
N ASP A 100 0.26 -9.69 9.91
CA ASP A 100 -0.87 -10.33 9.23
C ASP A 100 -2.05 -9.35 9.02
N LEU A 101 -2.34 -8.50 10.01
CA LEU A 101 -3.38 -7.47 9.89
C LEU A 101 -3.06 -6.48 8.77
N PHE A 102 -1.83 -5.96 8.73
CA PHE A 102 -1.43 -4.99 7.71
C PHE A 102 -1.37 -5.62 6.31
N ASN A 103 -0.83 -6.84 6.19
CA ASN A 103 -0.84 -7.60 4.93
C ASN A 103 -2.27 -7.87 4.44
N THR A 104 -3.20 -8.20 5.33
CA THR A 104 -4.64 -8.40 5.02
C THR A 104 -5.31 -7.12 4.52
N HIS A 105 -4.77 -5.96 4.90
CA HIS A 105 -5.23 -4.66 4.44
C HIS A 105 -4.42 -4.08 3.27
N GLY A 106 -3.34 -4.73 2.85
CA GLY A 106 -2.46 -4.28 1.77
C GLY A 106 -1.78 -2.94 2.09
N LEU A 107 -1.54 -2.66 3.37
CA LEU A 107 -0.90 -1.43 3.83
C LEU A 107 0.61 -1.69 4.01
N PRO A 108 1.50 -0.87 3.42
CA PRO A 108 2.93 -1.05 3.58
C PRO A 108 3.33 -0.70 5.02
N THR A 109 3.85 -1.69 5.74
CA THR A 109 4.33 -1.51 7.11
C THR A 109 5.82 -1.75 7.26
N SER A 110 6.40 -1.23 8.34
CA SER A 110 7.81 -1.41 8.61
C SER A 110 8.02 -2.46 9.69
N THR A 111 8.57 -3.60 9.30
CA THR A 111 9.02 -4.67 10.21
C THR A 111 10.02 -4.14 11.24
N THR A 112 10.95 -3.27 10.83
CA THR A 112 11.93 -2.63 11.75
C THR A 112 11.28 -1.76 12.82
N VAL A 113 10.23 -1.01 12.49
CA VAL A 113 9.55 -0.14 13.45
C VAL A 113 8.72 -0.99 14.41
N SER A 114 7.99 -1.98 13.89
CA SER A 114 7.22 -2.92 14.71
C SER A 114 8.09 -3.58 15.78
N ILE A 115 9.18 -4.24 15.39
CA ILE A 115 10.04 -4.98 16.32
C ILE A 115 10.70 -4.08 17.37
N VAL A 116 11.12 -2.86 16.99
CA VAL A 116 11.74 -1.90 17.91
C VAL A 116 10.75 -1.46 18.98
N PHE A 117 9.53 -1.10 18.59
CA PHE A 117 8.51 -0.63 19.51
C PHE A 117 7.86 -1.77 20.30
N GLU A 118 7.76 -2.98 19.74
CA GLU A 118 7.35 -4.19 20.46
C GLU A 118 8.35 -4.55 21.56
N LEU A 119 9.65 -4.58 21.24
CA LEU A 119 10.70 -4.82 22.22
C LEU A 119 10.69 -3.75 23.31
N LEU A 120 10.47 -2.50 22.94
CA LEU A 120 10.37 -1.40 23.90
C LEU A 120 9.15 -1.57 24.80
N GLY A 121 7.98 -1.87 24.24
CA GLY A 121 6.74 -2.08 24.98
C GLY A 121 6.81 -3.25 25.95
N ALA A 122 7.28 -4.40 25.48
CA ALA A 122 7.43 -5.60 26.30
C ALA A 122 8.52 -5.42 27.38
N ALA A 123 9.65 -4.77 27.07
CA ALA A 123 10.69 -4.49 28.05
C ALA A 123 10.21 -3.49 29.12
N VAL A 124 9.48 -2.43 28.74
CA VAL A 124 8.90 -1.47 29.69
C VAL A 124 7.89 -2.17 30.60
N ALA A 125 7.02 -3.03 30.07
CA ALA A 125 6.08 -3.83 30.86
C ALA A 125 6.78 -4.64 31.96
N LEU A 126 7.77 -5.45 31.60
CA LEU A 126 8.49 -6.28 32.57
C LEU A 126 9.31 -5.45 33.56
N SER A 127 9.91 -4.35 33.11
CA SER A 127 10.66 -3.44 33.99
C SER A 127 9.76 -2.82 35.06
N VAL A 128 8.56 -2.34 34.67
CA VAL A 128 7.59 -1.79 35.62
C VAL A 128 7.15 -2.84 36.63
N ILE A 129 6.86 -4.07 36.19
CA ILE A 129 6.51 -5.17 37.09
C ILE A 129 7.64 -5.44 38.10
N LYS A 130 8.91 -5.46 37.65
CA LYS A 130 10.05 -5.68 38.56
C LYS A 130 10.23 -4.55 39.56
N ILE A 131 10.10 -3.29 39.12
CA ILE A 131 10.20 -2.13 40.01
C ILE A 131 9.09 -2.19 41.07
N MET A 132 7.85 -2.51 40.67
CA MET A 132 6.73 -2.64 41.61
C MET A 132 6.88 -3.82 42.59
N ALA A 133 7.60 -4.88 42.19
CA ALA A 133 7.87 -6.05 43.03
C ALA A 133 9.13 -5.92 43.90
N SER A 134 9.98 -4.92 43.64
CA SER A 134 11.24 -4.71 44.37
C SER A 134 11.01 -3.81 45.58
N THR A 135 11.41 -4.26 46.77
CA THR A 135 11.29 -3.48 48.01
C THR A 135 12.35 -2.38 48.11
N ASP A 136 13.48 -2.55 47.42
CA ASP A 136 14.54 -1.55 47.30
C ASP A 136 14.33 -0.71 46.03
N ASN A 137 14.00 0.56 46.21
CA ASN A 137 13.68 1.51 45.13
C ASN A 137 14.94 2.07 44.43
N SER A 138 16.00 1.28 44.30
CA SER A 138 17.32 1.74 43.87
C SER A 138 17.51 1.81 42.35
N MET A 139 16.73 1.04 41.57
CA MET A 139 16.79 1.06 40.11
C MET A 139 15.56 1.74 39.50
N ALA A 140 15.80 2.66 38.56
CA ALA A 140 14.76 3.34 37.81
C ALA A 140 14.47 2.63 36.48
N LEU A 141 13.33 2.94 35.85
CA LEU A 141 12.95 2.40 34.55
C LEU A 141 14.04 2.61 33.47
N TRP A 142 14.71 3.77 33.52
CA TRP A 142 15.78 4.13 32.60
C TRP A 142 17.03 3.25 32.72
N ASP A 143 17.21 2.53 33.83
CA ASP A 143 18.32 1.59 34.00
C ASP A 143 18.07 0.28 33.26
N TYR A 144 16.82 -0.17 33.20
CA TYR A 144 16.43 -1.37 32.45
C TYR A 144 16.42 -1.15 30.94
N ILE A 145 16.05 0.06 30.50
CA ILE A 145 15.94 0.43 29.09
C ILE A 145 17.25 1.06 28.61
N ASN A 146 17.73 0.64 27.44
CA ASN A 146 18.88 1.28 26.81
C ASN A 146 18.47 2.59 26.14
N THR A 147 18.09 3.57 26.94
CA THR A 147 17.43 4.81 26.51
C THR A 147 18.21 5.55 25.44
N ALA A 148 19.53 5.67 25.61
CA ALA A 148 20.39 6.34 24.65
C ALA A 148 20.35 5.66 23.27
N LYS A 149 20.47 4.32 23.22
CA LYS A 149 20.40 3.59 21.95
C LYS A 149 19.00 3.53 21.39
N ALA A 150 17.97 3.30 22.22
CA ALA A 150 16.58 3.28 21.79
C ALA A 150 16.19 4.63 21.16
N MET A 151 16.57 5.76 21.77
CA MET A 151 16.34 7.09 21.21
C MET A 151 17.15 7.32 19.92
N ALA A 152 18.40 6.83 19.84
CA ALA A 152 19.18 6.90 18.61
C ALA A 152 18.54 6.09 17.47
N ILE A 153 17.97 4.92 17.77
CA ILE A 153 17.24 4.08 16.82
C ILE A 153 15.97 4.80 16.34
N VAL A 154 15.12 5.26 17.26
CA VAL A 154 13.88 5.98 16.93
C VAL A 154 14.18 7.25 16.15
N GLY A 155 15.18 8.02 16.57
CA GLY A 155 15.66 9.20 15.85
C GLY A 155 16.18 8.87 14.45
N GLY A 156 16.94 7.78 14.30
CA GLY A 156 17.42 7.28 13.01
C GLY A 156 16.28 6.92 12.06
N ILE A 157 15.24 6.25 12.55
CA ILE A 157 14.04 5.93 11.78
C ILE A 157 13.36 7.21 11.25
N LEU A 158 13.14 8.20 12.12
CA LEU A 158 12.49 9.45 11.74
C LEU A 158 13.36 10.30 10.80
N LEU A 159 14.66 10.39 11.08
CA LEU A 159 15.60 11.11 10.24
C LEU A 159 15.70 10.50 8.84
N SER A 160 15.60 9.16 8.74
CA SER A 160 15.71 8.48 7.45
C SER A 160 14.59 8.86 6.47
N ILE A 161 13.37 9.14 6.96
CA ILE A 161 12.25 9.64 6.13
C ILE A 161 12.65 10.93 5.40
N ILE A 162 13.23 11.88 6.15
CA ILE A 162 13.64 13.18 5.63
C ILE A 162 14.83 13.00 4.66
N VAL A 163 15.88 12.31 5.10
CA VAL A 163 17.10 12.11 4.32
C VAL A 163 16.81 11.36 3.01
N ALA A 164 15.96 10.33 3.05
CA ALA A 164 15.55 9.57 1.88
C ALA A 164 14.79 10.44 0.86
N PHE A 165 13.81 11.22 1.32
CA PHE A 165 13.04 12.12 0.45
C PHE A 165 13.95 13.14 -0.25
N PHE A 166 14.78 13.85 0.50
CA PHE A 166 15.68 14.86 -0.07
C PHE A 166 16.74 14.25 -0.97
N SER A 167 17.34 13.11 -0.60
CA SER A 167 18.33 12.44 -1.45
C SER A 167 17.72 11.97 -2.77
N GLY A 168 16.51 11.41 -2.73
CA GLY A 168 15.76 11.02 -3.94
C GLY A 168 15.45 12.22 -4.83
N ALA A 169 14.96 13.32 -4.24
CA ALA A 169 14.65 14.55 -4.97
C ALA A 169 15.89 15.18 -5.61
N VAL A 170 16.99 15.33 -4.87
CA VAL A 170 18.23 15.93 -5.37
C VAL A 170 18.86 15.07 -6.46
N MET A 171 18.98 13.77 -6.24
CA MET A 171 19.60 12.89 -7.23
C MET A 171 18.78 12.81 -8.50
N GLN A 172 17.44 12.76 -8.40
CA GLN A 172 16.58 12.79 -9.57
C GLN A 172 16.69 14.12 -10.32
N PHE A 173 16.74 15.24 -9.61
CA PHE A 173 16.92 16.56 -10.22
C PHE A 173 18.22 16.62 -11.03
N ILE A 174 19.33 16.15 -10.45
CA ILE A 174 20.62 16.05 -11.14
C ILE A 174 20.52 15.13 -12.36
N SER A 175 19.91 13.96 -12.22
CA SER A 175 19.70 13.04 -13.35
C SER A 175 18.89 13.67 -14.47
N ARG A 176 17.86 14.47 -14.17
CA ARG A 176 17.05 15.18 -15.17
C ARG A 176 17.81 16.32 -15.83
N LEU A 177 18.69 17.01 -15.13
CA LEU A 177 19.58 17.99 -15.76
C LEU A 177 20.51 17.33 -16.80
N ILE A 178 20.98 16.09 -16.54
CA ILE A 178 21.88 15.36 -17.45
C ILE A 178 21.11 14.73 -18.61
N PHE A 179 20.05 13.97 -18.33
CA PHE A 179 19.37 13.11 -19.30
C PHE A 179 18.09 13.69 -19.88
N THR A 180 17.45 14.67 -19.22
CA THR A 180 16.11 15.17 -19.57
C THR A 180 15.04 14.06 -19.59
N PHE A 181 13.83 14.33 -20.09
CA PHE A 181 12.81 13.29 -20.29
C PHE A 181 13.05 12.46 -21.58
N GLU A 182 13.69 13.04 -22.60
CA GLU A 182 14.16 12.33 -23.80
C GLU A 182 15.59 11.79 -23.61
N TYR A 183 15.73 10.81 -22.72
CA TYR A 183 17.05 10.34 -22.29
C TYR A 183 17.84 9.53 -23.34
N GLN A 184 17.19 9.02 -24.40
CA GLN A 184 17.82 8.09 -25.34
C GLN A 184 19.06 8.66 -26.06
N SER A 185 18.99 9.91 -26.52
CA SER A 185 20.10 10.56 -27.24
C SER A 185 21.25 10.90 -26.30
N ARG A 186 20.92 11.35 -25.09
CA ARG A 186 21.89 11.72 -24.04
C ARG A 186 22.56 10.51 -23.40
N LEU A 187 21.87 9.37 -23.35
CA LEU A 187 22.41 8.10 -22.88
C LEU A 187 23.69 7.72 -23.63
N LYS A 188 23.73 7.96 -24.95
CA LYS A 188 24.91 7.65 -25.77
C LYS A 188 26.14 8.48 -25.40
N LYS A 189 25.94 9.69 -24.87
CA LYS A 189 27.03 10.64 -24.58
C LYS A 189 27.48 10.61 -23.12
N TYR A 190 26.53 10.52 -22.19
CA TYR A 190 26.81 10.63 -20.75
C TYR A 190 26.48 9.36 -19.97
N GLY A 191 25.88 8.36 -20.62
CA GLY A 191 25.39 7.15 -19.97
C GLY A 191 26.49 6.33 -19.32
N ALA A 192 27.64 6.15 -19.99
CA ALA A 192 28.74 5.35 -19.46
C ALA A 192 29.32 5.92 -18.17
N LEU A 193 29.58 7.23 -18.12
CA LEU A 193 30.09 7.91 -16.91
C LEU A 193 29.06 7.87 -15.78
N TRP A 194 27.79 8.12 -16.10
CA TRP A 194 26.72 8.02 -15.10
C TRP A 194 26.57 6.60 -14.55
N GLY A 195 26.59 5.58 -15.42
CA GLY A 195 26.57 4.18 -15.02
C GLY A 195 27.77 3.82 -14.17
N GLY A 196 28.96 4.29 -14.53
CA GLY A 196 30.17 4.15 -13.71
C GLY A 196 29.98 4.72 -12.31
N MET A 197 29.47 5.95 -12.19
CA MET A 197 29.18 6.57 -10.87
C MET A 197 28.15 5.76 -10.08
N ALA A 198 27.07 5.31 -10.73
CA ALA A 198 26.03 4.51 -10.08
C ALA A 198 26.59 3.18 -9.55
N MET A 199 27.39 2.48 -10.34
CA MET A 199 28.04 1.23 -9.94
C MET A 199 29.03 1.44 -8.80
N THR A 200 29.83 2.51 -8.85
CA THR A 200 30.75 2.86 -7.76
C THR A 200 30.00 3.17 -6.49
N ALA A 201 28.90 3.95 -6.55
CA ALA A 201 28.10 4.27 -5.38
C ALA A 201 27.50 3.01 -4.74
N ILE A 202 26.83 2.16 -5.53
CA ILE A 202 26.26 0.90 -5.07
C ILE A 202 27.33 0.01 -4.44
N THR A 203 28.44 -0.20 -5.14
CA THR A 203 29.50 -1.11 -4.69
C THR A 203 30.26 -0.58 -3.48
N PHE A 204 30.44 0.74 -3.35
CA PHE A 204 31.06 1.35 -2.18
C PHE A 204 30.29 1.03 -0.90
N PHE A 205 28.96 1.20 -0.93
CA PHE A 205 28.16 0.93 0.25
C PHE A 205 28.10 -0.56 0.59
N ILE A 206 28.10 -1.43 -0.42
CA ILE A 206 28.16 -2.89 -0.22
C ILE A 206 29.52 -3.33 0.33
N LEU A 207 30.63 -3.04 -0.37
CA LEU A 207 31.95 -3.58 -0.03
C LEU A 207 32.63 -2.81 1.11
N VAL A 208 32.75 -1.49 0.98
CA VAL A 208 33.55 -0.70 1.92
C VAL A 208 32.82 -0.53 3.25
N LYS A 209 31.53 -0.21 3.19
CA LYS A 209 30.72 -0.01 4.40
C LYS A 209 30.14 -1.31 4.96
N GLY A 210 29.77 -2.27 4.09
CA GLY A 210 29.28 -3.58 4.51
C GLY A 210 30.35 -4.52 5.09
N SER A 211 31.62 -4.41 4.70
CA SER A 211 32.71 -5.28 5.21
C SER A 211 32.83 -5.32 6.74
N LYS A 212 32.40 -4.28 7.47
CA LYS A 212 32.38 -4.26 8.93
C LYS A 212 31.38 -5.25 9.56
N GLY A 213 30.35 -5.65 8.82
CA GLY A 213 29.26 -6.52 9.26
C GLY A 213 29.28 -7.93 8.64
N ALA A 214 30.22 -8.19 7.72
CA ALA A 214 30.36 -9.48 7.06
C ALA A 214 30.77 -10.57 8.05
N THR A 215 30.00 -11.67 8.13
CA THR A 215 30.25 -12.75 9.09
C THR A 215 31.43 -13.66 8.71
N PHE A 216 31.95 -13.52 7.48
CA PHE A 216 33.00 -14.37 6.91
C PHE A 216 34.34 -13.65 6.69
N MET A 217 34.43 -12.35 6.96
CA MET A 217 35.66 -11.56 6.71
C MET A 217 36.50 -11.39 7.98
N ASP A 218 37.79 -11.69 7.88
CA ASP A 218 38.75 -11.43 8.95
C ASP A 218 39.08 -9.94 9.11
N ALA A 219 39.51 -9.55 10.31
CA ALA A 219 39.82 -8.16 10.66
C ALA A 219 40.89 -7.53 9.74
N GLN A 220 41.87 -8.33 9.28
CA GLN A 220 42.91 -7.89 8.36
C GLN A 220 42.35 -7.56 6.97
N ALA A 221 41.42 -8.37 6.46
CA ALA A 221 40.77 -8.12 5.18
C ALA A 221 39.93 -6.83 5.23
N VAL A 222 39.18 -6.61 6.32
CA VAL A 222 38.41 -5.37 6.53
C VAL A 222 39.31 -4.14 6.61
N ALA A 223 40.47 -4.25 7.26
CA ALA A 223 41.44 -3.16 7.33
C ALA A 223 42.03 -2.82 5.94
N TRP A 224 42.37 -3.85 5.14
CA TRP A 224 42.88 -3.67 3.80
C TRP A 224 41.89 -2.95 2.87
N ILE A 225 40.61 -3.36 2.90
CA ILE A 225 39.53 -2.74 2.11
C ILE A 225 39.39 -1.25 2.47
N LYS A 226 39.46 -0.91 3.76
CA LYS A 226 39.37 0.50 4.21
C LYS A 226 40.55 1.33 3.75
N ALA A 227 41.77 0.80 3.84
CA ALA A 227 42.98 1.50 3.42
C ALA A 227 42.97 1.79 1.90
N HIS A 228 42.42 0.87 1.10
CA HIS A 228 42.41 0.98 -0.36
C HIS A 228 41.05 1.39 -0.94
N SER A 229 40.13 1.91 -0.13
CA SER A 229 38.74 2.17 -0.56
C SER A 229 38.65 3.12 -1.76
N TYR A 230 39.46 4.19 -1.80
CA TYR A 230 39.47 5.12 -2.92
C TYR A 230 39.97 4.47 -4.22
N LEU A 231 41.00 3.62 -4.13
CA LEU A 231 41.54 2.89 -5.27
C LEU A 231 40.51 1.89 -5.80
N ILE A 232 39.86 1.13 -4.91
CA ILE A 232 38.78 0.20 -5.26
C ILE A 232 37.64 0.95 -5.99
N MET A 233 37.22 2.10 -5.45
CA MET A 233 36.18 2.93 -6.08
C MET A 233 36.58 3.44 -7.46
N ALA A 234 37.82 3.91 -7.62
CA ALA A 234 38.35 4.39 -8.90
C ALA A 234 38.42 3.27 -9.93
N CYS A 235 38.89 2.08 -9.54
CA CYS A 235 38.90 0.90 -10.40
C CYS A 235 37.49 0.48 -10.81
N ILE A 236 36.54 0.40 -9.87
CA ILE A 236 35.14 0.07 -10.17
C ILE A 236 34.54 1.09 -11.13
N PHE A 237 34.80 2.38 -10.90
CA PHE A 237 34.32 3.46 -11.77
C PHE A 237 34.84 3.29 -13.19
N MET A 238 36.15 3.13 -13.34
CA MET A 238 36.81 3.00 -14.63
C MET A 238 36.35 1.75 -15.38
N ILE A 239 36.35 0.59 -14.73
CA ILE A 239 35.91 -0.68 -15.34
C ILE A 239 34.45 -0.57 -15.74
N SER A 240 33.57 -0.10 -14.86
CA SER A 240 32.13 0.02 -15.14
C SER A 240 31.87 1.01 -16.27
N ALA A 241 32.54 2.16 -16.28
CA ALA A 241 32.41 3.16 -17.33
C ALA A 241 32.85 2.61 -18.69
N VAL A 242 33.99 1.90 -18.74
CA VAL A 242 34.47 1.25 -19.97
C VAL A 242 33.50 0.17 -20.44
N THR A 243 33.05 -0.72 -19.54
CA THR A 243 32.09 -1.77 -19.88
C THR A 243 30.77 -1.18 -20.40
N PHE A 244 30.22 -0.16 -19.75
CA PHE A 244 29.00 0.49 -20.23
C PHE A 244 29.22 1.24 -21.55
N GLN A 245 30.37 1.86 -21.76
CA GLN A 245 30.69 2.48 -23.04
C GLN A 245 30.72 1.44 -24.16
N ILE A 246 31.32 0.26 -23.93
CA ILE A 246 31.33 -0.85 -24.88
C ILE A 246 29.89 -1.33 -25.18
N LEU A 247 29.06 -1.52 -24.15
CA LEU A 247 27.67 -1.95 -24.30
C LEU A 247 26.82 -0.95 -25.09
N ILE A 248 27.05 0.36 -24.89
CA ILE A 248 26.37 1.43 -25.64
C ILE A 248 26.82 1.44 -27.10
N SER A 249 28.13 1.44 -27.33
CA SER A 249 28.72 1.67 -28.66
C SER A 249 28.62 0.46 -29.58
N PHE A 250 28.89 -0.75 -29.08
CA PHE A 250 28.95 -1.98 -29.90
C PHE A 250 27.65 -2.76 -29.88
N PHE A 251 27.03 -2.95 -28.71
CA PHE A 251 25.86 -3.80 -28.54
C PHE A 251 24.53 -3.04 -28.55
N LYS A 252 24.57 -1.70 -28.56
CA LYS A 252 23.39 -0.81 -28.53
C LYS A 252 22.42 -1.14 -27.37
N VAL A 253 22.95 -1.65 -26.27
CA VAL A 253 22.16 -2.04 -25.09
C VAL A 253 21.76 -0.79 -24.31
N ASN A 254 20.51 -0.72 -23.86
CA ASN A 254 20.10 0.31 -22.90
C ASN A 254 20.68 0.01 -21.52
N ILE A 255 21.78 0.68 -21.18
CA ILE A 255 22.53 0.49 -19.92
C ILE A 255 21.72 0.79 -18.66
N LEU A 256 20.58 1.49 -18.74
CA LEU A 256 19.73 1.69 -17.58
C LEU A 256 19.08 0.39 -17.10
N LYS A 257 18.86 -0.58 -18.02
CA LYS A 257 18.34 -1.91 -17.65
C LYS A 257 19.30 -2.67 -16.72
N PRO A 258 20.58 -2.91 -17.09
CA PRO A 258 21.52 -3.55 -16.18
C PRO A 258 21.76 -2.74 -14.90
N ILE A 259 21.76 -1.40 -14.95
CA ILE A 259 21.88 -0.57 -13.73
C ILE A 259 20.69 -0.81 -12.79
N VAL A 260 19.46 -0.85 -13.32
CA VAL A 260 18.25 -1.17 -12.53
C VAL A 260 18.32 -2.58 -11.95
N LEU A 261 18.84 -3.56 -12.70
CA LEU A 261 19.02 -4.92 -12.21
C LEU A 261 20.07 -5.01 -11.09
N VAL A 262 21.23 -4.37 -11.24
CA VAL A 262 22.23 -4.28 -10.16
C VAL A 262 21.66 -3.52 -8.96
N GLY A 263 20.91 -2.44 -9.19
CA GLY A 263 20.23 -1.71 -8.11
C GLY A 263 19.21 -2.56 -7.37
N THR A 264 18.49 -3.44 -8.08
CA THR A 264 17.54 -4.41 -7.50
C THR A 264 18.29 -5.41 -6.61
N PHE A 265 19.40 -5.97 -7.11
CA PHE A 265 20.28 -6.82 -6.33
C PHE A 265 20.78 -6.10 -5.06
N ALA A 266 21.29 -4.89 -5.22
CA ALA A 266 21.86 -4.10 -4.13
C ALA A 266 20.84 -3.75 -3.05
N LEU A 267 19.62 -3.37 -3.46
CA LEU A 267 18.55 -3.06 -2.52
C LEU A 267 18.03 -4.32 -1.82
N ALA A 268 17.89 -5.44 -2.53
CA ALA A 268 17.53 -6.73 -1.94
C ALA A 268 18.61 -7.22 -0.94
N MET A 269 19.89 -6.98 -1.25
CA MET A 269 21.01 -7.25 -0.36
C MET A 269 20.99 -6.36 0.89
N ALA A 270 20.78 -5.06 0.71
CA ALA A 270 20.67 -4.10 1.81
C ALA A 270 19.47 -4.41 2.72
N PHE A 271 18.34 -4.81 2.11
CA PHE A 271 17.16 -5.32 2.79
C PHE A 271 17.49 -6.54 3.66
N ALA A 272 18.04 -7.60 3.08
CA ALA A 272 18.36 -8.81 3.84
C ALA A 272 19.44 -8.56 4.91
N ALA A 273 20.39 -7.64 4.68
CA ALA A 273 21.38 -7.28 5.70
C ALA A 273 20.79 -6.51 6.88
N ASN A 274 19.76 -5.68 6.64
CA ASN A 274 19.12 -4.84 7.66
C ASN A 274 17.97 -5.56 8.39
N ASP A 275 17.03 -6.12 7.62
CA ASP A 275 15.72 -6.55 8.13
C ASP A 275 15.69 -8.01 8.59
N LEU A 276 16.71 -8.81 8.24
CA LEU A 276 16.80 -10.20 8.72
C LEU A 276 16.72 -10.29 10.25
N VAL A 277 17.30 -9.33 10.95
CA VAL A 277 17.29 -9.28 12.42
C VAL A 277 15.90 -9.06 12.99
N ASN A 278 15.00 -8.42 12.26
CA ASN A 278 13.63 -8.23 12.72
C ASN A 278 12.93 -9.60 12.84
N PHE A 279 13.21 -10.53 11.91
CA PHE A 279 12.54 -11.83 11.86
C PHE A 279 13.16 -12.89 12.77
N ILE A 280 14.50 -12.96 12.80
CA ILE A 280 15.21 -14.04 13.53
C ILE A 280 15.96 -13.54 14.76
N GLY A 281 16.08 -12.22 14.96
CA GLY A 281 16.91 -11.66 16.02
C GLY A 281 16.36 -11.93 17.41
N VAL A 282 15.06 -11.74 17.61
CA VAL A 282 14.37 -12.03 18.87
C VAL A 282 14.37 -13.55 19.18
N PRO A 283 14.02 -14.45 18.23
CA PRO A 283 14.12 -15.89 18.42
C PRO A 283 15.53 -16.37 18.77
N LEU A 284 16.55 -15.88 18.06
CA LEU A 284 17.94 -16.25 18.33
C LEU A 284 18.45 -15.65 19.65
N ALA A 285 17.98 -14.47 20.05
CA ALA A 285 18.27 -13.93 21.37
C ALA A 285 17.68 -14.83 22.48
N GLY A 286 16.45 -15.32 22.29
CA GLY A 286 15.80 -16.27 23.21
C GLY A 286 16.54 -17.61 23.29
N LEU A 287 16.92 -18.18 22.13
CA LEU A 287 17.71 -19.41 22.08
C LEU A 287 19.07 -19.24 22.79
N ASN A 288 19.78 -18.13 22.54
CA ASN A 288 21.05 -17.84 23.21
C ASN A 288 20.87 -17.63 24.72
N ALA A 289 19.81 -16.94 25.17
CA ALA A 289 19.51 -16.79 26.59
C ALA A 289 19.30 -18.15 27.26
N PHE A 290 18.56 -19.02 26.59
CA PHE A 290 18.29 -20.37 27.07
C PHE A 290 19.55 -21.24 27.16
N GLN A 291 20.37 -21.27 26.11
CA GLN A 291 21.61 -22.04 26.08
C GLN A 291 22.61 -21.57 27.16
N ASN A 292 22.77 -20.25 27.33
CA ASN A 292 23.65 -19.70 28.36
C ASN A 292 23.13 -20.00 29.78
N ALA A 293 21.81 -19.97 29.98
CA ALA A 293 21.20 -20.32 31.26
C ALA A 293 21.38 -21.80 31.60
N LEU A 294 21.18 -22.70 30.64
CA LEU A 294 21.37 -24.15 30.82
C LEU A 294 22.82 -24.54 31.14
N ALA A 295 23.78 -23.75 30.68
CA ALA A 295 25.20 -23.94 31.02
C ALA A 295 25.54 -23.53 32.47
N SER A 296 24.59 -22.94 33.21
CA SER A 296 24.76 -22.54 34.61
C SER A 296 24.13 -23.54 35.59
N GLY A 297 24.59 -23.53 36.84
CA GLY A 297 24.02 -24.35 37.91
C GLY A 297 22.62 -23.93 38.37
N ASP A 298 22.19 -22.71 38.05
CA ASP A 298 20.83 -22.19 38.33
C ASP A 298 20.25 -21.45 37.11
N PRO A 299 19.70 -22.19 36.13
CA PRO A 299 19.19 -21.62 34.88
C PRO A 299 18.03 -20.65 35.03
N LEU A 300 17.29 -20.69 36.14
CA LEU A 300 16.06 -19.88 36.31
C LEU A 300 16.35 -18.50 36.89
N ASN A 301 17.39 -18.37 37.72
CA ASN A 301 17.69 -17.11 38.42
C ASN A 301 18.92 -16.38 37.86
N ILE A 302 19.71 -17.02 36.99
CA ILE A 302 20.87 -16.36 36.39
C ILE A 302 20.48 -15.13 35.55
N THR A 303 21.18 -14.01 35.80
CA THR A 303 21.05 -12.77 35.02
C THR A 303 21.69 -12.91 33.65
N MET A 304 21.07 -12.32 32.63
CA MET A 304 21.46 -12.51 31.23
C MET A 304 22.62 -11.60 30.76
N THR A 305 23.64 -11.43 31.60
CA THR A 305 24.85 -10.63 31.29
C THR A 305 25.63 -11.16 30.09
N ALA A 306 25.56 -12.48 29.84
CA ALA A 306 26.15 -13.11 28.65
C ALA A 306 25.59 -12.52 27.34
N LEU A 307 24.34 -12.05 27.33
CA LEU A 307 23.72 -11.43 26.16
C LEU A 307 24.28 -10.04 25.84
N SER A 308 24.90 -9.37 26.82
CA SER A 308 25.56 -8.07 26.63
C SER A 308 26.88 -8.21 25.83
N LYS A 309 27.50 -9.39 25.81
CA LYS A 309 28.72 -9.66 25.06
C LYS A 309 28.45 -9.79 23.55
N LYS A 310 29.43 -9.36 22.75
CA LYS A 310 29.39 -9.52 21.30
C LYS A 310 29.48 -11.02 20.97
N VAL A 311 28.51 -11.54 20.24
CA VAL A 311 28.50 -12.94 19.79
C VAL A 311 28.62 -12.93 18.28
N GLN A 312 29.46 -13.80 17.75
CA GLN A 312 29.55 -13.98 16.30
C GLN A 312 28.31 -14.69 15.80
N SER A 313 27.71 -14.12 14.76
CA SER A 313 26.53 -14.71 14.12
C SER A 313 26.90 -16.03 13.45
N GLN A 314 26.06 -17.05 13.62
CA GLN A 314 26.25 -18.35 12.98
C GLN A 314 25.83 -18.27 11.50
N THR A 315 26.82 -18.21 10.60
CA THR A 315 26.59 -18.03 9.14
C THR A 315 25.63 -19.07 8.56
N HIS A 316 25.66 -20.32 9.05
CA HIS A 316 24.76 -21.38 8.56
C HIS A 316 23.28 -21.08 8.85
N ILE A 317 22.94 -20.57 10.04
CA ILE A 317 21.56 -20.18 10.38
C ILE A 317 21.10 -19.03 9.47
N MET A 318 21.97 -18.05 9.22
CA MET A 318 21.66 -16.92 8.35
C MET A 318 21.38 -17.36 6.90
N LEU A 319 22.14 -18.33 6.38
CA LEU A 319 21.92 -18.89 5.05
C LEU A 319 20.61 -19.66 4.96
N VAL A 320 20.26 -20.45 5.99
CA VAL A 320 18.96 -21.15 6.04
C VAL A 320 17.81 -20.14 6.06
N ALA A 321 17.92 -19.08 6.87
CA ALA A 321 16.92 -18.00 6.88
C ALA A 321 16.80 -17.34 5.50
N GLY A 322 17.93 -17.02 4.85
CA GLY A 322 17.96 -16.49 3.49
C GLY A 322 17.27 -17.41 2.46
N PHE A 323 17.43 -18.73 2.58
CA PHE A 323 16.76 -19.69 1.71
C PHE A 323 15.24 -19.70 1.91
N ILE A 324 14.77 -19.61 3.16
CA ILE A 324 13.34 -19.47 3.48
C ILE A 324 12.77 -18.17 2.89
N MET A 325 13.52 -17.06 2.99
CA MET A 325 13.13 -15.78 2.40
C MET A 325 12.99 -15.89 0.88
N VAL A 326 13.94 -16.57 0.21
CA VAL A 326 13.87 -16.80 -1.24
C VAL A 326 12.66 -17.66 -1.60
N ILE A 327 12.44 -18.81 -0.95
CA ILE A 327 11.26 -19.66 -1.23
C ILE A 327 9.96 -18.86 -1.08
N THR A 328 9.85 -18.09 0.01
CA THR A 328 8.69 -17.24 0.30
C THR A 328 8.42 -16.25 -0.82
N LEU A 329 9.47 -15.55 -1.28
CA LEU A 329 9.37 -14.54 -2.34
C LEU A 329 8.73 -15.12 -3.60
N TRP A 330 9.07 -16.36 -3.96
CA TRP A 330 8.55 -17.02 -5.16
C TRP A 330 7.11 -17.54 -5.00
N LEU A 331 6.74 -18.02 -3.81
CA LEU A 331 5.43 -18.66 -3.57
C LEU A 331 4.32 -17.68 -3.14
N SER A 332 4.67 -16.50 -2.62
CA SER A 332 3.69 -15.59 -2.00
C SER A 332 2.81 -14.88 -3.02
N LYS A 333 1.52 -15.25 -3.08
CA LYS A 333 0.49 -14.50 -3.84
C LYS A 333 0.23 -13.11 -3.24
N LYS A 334 0.33 -12.97 -1.91
CA LYS A 334 0.16 -11.69 -1.20
C LYS A 334 1.22 -10.67 -1.62
N ALA A 335 2.47 -11.10 -1.80
CA ALA A 335 3.57 -10.21 -2.23
C ALA A 335 3.28 -9.56 -3.59
N ARG A 336 2.63 -10.30 -4.51
CA ARG A 336 2.20 -9.77 -5.81
C ARG A 336 1.16 -8.66 -5.66
N THR A 337 0.13 -8.88 -4.82
CA THR A 337 -0.93 -7.89 -4.57
C THR A 337 -0.42 -6.60 -3.91
N VAL A 338 0.55 -6.70 -2.99
CA VAL A 338 1.17 -5.51 -2.36
C VAL A 338 2.02 -4.75 -3.38
N THR A 339 2.80 -5.48 -4.21
CA THR A 339 3.61 -4.90 -5.30
C THR A 339 2.76 -4.07 -6.26
N GLU A 340 1.62 -4.60 -6.70
CA GLU A 340 0.67 -3.88 -7.57
C GLU A 340 0.13 -2.60 -6.93
N THR A 341 -0.12 -2.63 -5.63
CA THR A 341 -0.72 -1.50 -4.91
C THR A 341 0.24 -0.32 -4.78
N GLU A 342 1.52 -0.58 -4.50
CA GLU A 342 2.54 0.47 -4.37
C GLU A 342 3.01 1.02 -5.73
N ILE A 343 3.13 0.16 -6.75
CA ILE A 343 3.37 0.63 -8.13
C ILE A 343 2.27 1.60 -8.58
N GLY A 344 1.02 1.33 -8.20
CA GLY A 344 -0.11 2.22 -8.48
C GLY A 344 -0.04 3.58 -7.78
N LEU A 345 0.69 3.71 -6.67
CA LEU A 345 0.89 5.00 -5.97
C LEU A 345 2.07 5.80 -6.55
N GLY A 346 3.10 5.11 -7.05
CA GLY A 346 4.30 5.73 -7.64
C GLY A 346 4.18 6.08 -9.12
N GLN A 347 3.03 5.81 -9.74
CA GLN A 347 2.82 5.99 -11.18
C GLN A 347 2.91 7.46 -11.59
N GLN A 348 3.59 7.71 -12.72
CA GLN A 348 3.85 9.05 -13.23
C GLN A 348 2.64 9.69 -13.91
N ASP A 349 1.76 8.89 -14.50
CA ASP A 349 0.53 9.35 -15.17
C ASP A 349 -0.62 9.57 -14.16
N GLU A 350 -1.55 10.46 -14.51
CA GLU A 350 -2.79 10.68 -13.74
C GLU A 350 -3.65 9.41 -13.71
N GLY A 351 -3.83 8.85 -12.51
CA GLY A 351 -4.77 7.77 -12.21
C GLY A 351 -5.90 8.26 -11.30
N ILE A 352 -6.85 7.37 -10.98
CA ILE A 352 -7.87 7.66 -9.97
C ILE A 352 -7.17 7.84 -8.61
N GLU A 353 -7.05 9.08 -8.16
CA GLU A 353 -6.43 9.40 -6.87
C GLU A 353 -7.25 8.75 -5.74
N LYS A 354 -6.59 7.92 -4.92
CA LYS A 354 -7.25 7.08 -3.92
C LYS A 354 -7.64 7.85 -2.64
N PHE A 355 -7.08 9.05 -2.45
CA PHE A 355 -7.21 9.84 -1.23
C PHE A 355 -7.91 11.16 -1.50
N GLU A 356 -8.76 11.59 -0.58
CA GLU A 356 -9.41 12.91 -0.62
C GLU A 356 -8.47 14.02 -0.14
N SER A 357 -8.83 15.28 -0.34
CA SER A 357 -8.01 16.42 0.09
C SER A 357 -8.27 16.79 1.55
N ILE A 358 -7.22 16.91 2.36
CA ILE A 358 -7.29 17.34 3.77
C ILE A 358 -6.75 18.76 3.94
N TRP A 359 -7.18 19.48 4.98
CA TRP A 359 -6.71 20.84 5.26
C TRP A 359 -5.19 20.94 5.36
N LEU A 360 -4.55 19.97 6.03
CA LEU A 360 -3.10 19.94 6.22
C LEU A 360 -2.36 19.79 4.88
N SER A 361 -2.81 18.91 3.99
CA SER A 361 -2.18 18.73 2.68
C SER A 361 -2.32 19.97 1.79
N ARG A 362 -3.49 20.64 1.82
CA ARG A 362 -3.66 21.94 1.15
C ARG A 362 -2.66 22.98 1.65
N LYS A 363 -2.45 23.07 2.96
CA LYS A 363 -1.46 24.00 3.55
C LYS A 363 -0.03 23.69 3.13
N ILE A 364 0.36 22.41 3.12
CA ILE A 364 1.69 21.97 2.67
C ILE A 364 1.90 22.29 1.19
N VAL A 365 0.94 21.95 0.32
CA VAL A 365 1.04 22.26 -1.12
C VAL A 365 1.16 23.75 -1.36
N ASN A 366 0.34 24.57 -0.69
CA ASN A 366 0.40 26.03 -0.81
C ASN A 366 1.75 26.59 -0.33
N MET A 367 2.30 26.04 0.76
CA MET A 367 3.63 26.41 1.25
C MET A 367 4.73 26.08 0.22
N PHE A 368 4.69 24.89 -0.39
CA PHE A 368 5.65 24.51 -1.43
C PHE A 368 5.49 25.37 -2.71
N ASP A 369 4.27 25.69 -3.14
CA ASP A 369 4.03 26.58 -4.29
C ASP A 369 4.56 28.00 -3.99
N SER A 370 4.40 28.50 -2.75
CA SER A 370 4.98 29.77 -2.30
C SER A 370 6.51 29.74 -2.27
N LEU A 371 7.13 28.68 -1.77
CA LEU A 371 8.59 28.54 -1.77
C LEU A 371 9.14 28.43 -3.19
N PHE A 372 8.49 27.64 -4.05
CA PHE A 372 8.89 27.46 -5.43
C PHE A 372 8.74 28.75 -6.25
N SER A 373 7.64 29.49 -6.07
CA SER A 373 7.43 30.79 -6.72
C SER A 373 8.46 31.82 -6.25
N THR A 374 8.82 31.84 -4.97
CA THR A 374 9.90 32.68 -4.44
C THR A 374 11.25 32.33 -5.07
N ALA A 375 11.62 31.04 -5.07
CA ALA A 375 12.85 30.57 -5.71
C ALA A 375 12.89 30.88 -7.21
N ARG A 376 11.76 30.71 -7.91
CA ARG A 376 11.58 31.05 -9.32
C ARG A 376 11.76 32.54 -9.59
N ASN A 377 11.32 33.41 -8.68
CA ASN A 377 11.47 34.86 -8.79
C ASN A 377 12.92 35.31 -8.50
N MET A 378 13.62 34.63 -7.59
CA MET A 378 15.03 34.90 -7.30
C MET A 378 15.99 34.35 -8.37
N THR A 379 15.57 33.36 -9.15
CA THR A 379 16.42 32.72 -10.16
C THR A 379 16.42 33.52 -11.47
N PRO A 380 17.59 33.90 -12.03
CA PRO A 380 17.68 34.62 -13.30
C PRO A 380 16.98 33.88 -14.46
N LEU A 381 16.37 34.65 -15.38
CA LEU A 381 15.60 34.11 -16.51
C LEU A 381 16.40 33.13 -17.38
N LEU A 382 17.71 33.35 -17.56
CA LEU A 382 18.61 32.47 -18.31
C LEU A 382 18.69 31.07 -17.69
N VAL A 383 18.96 31.01 -16.38
CA VAL A 383 19.05 29.75 -15.63
C VAL A 383 17.69 29.04 -15.64
N ARG A 384 16.62 29.81 -15.43
CA ARG A 384 15.26 29.29 -15.45
C ARG A 384 14.89 28.65 -16.79
N ASN A 385 15.26 29.27 -17.91
CA ASN A 385 15.00 28.74 -19.24
C ASN A 385 15.83 27.48 -19.53
N ILE A 386 17.06 27.38 -19.03
CA ILE A 386 17.88 26.17 -19.15
C ILE A 386 17.28 25.02 -18.36
N ILE A 387 16.84 25.29 -17.12
CA ILE A 387 16.24 24.30 -16.22
C ILE A 387 14.88 23.85 -16.78
N SER A 388 14.01 24.77 -17.18
CA SER A 388 12.67 24.44 -17.68
C SER A 388 12.72 23.56 -18.91
N ARG A 389 13.60 23.85 -19.88
CA ARG A 389 13.78 23.02 -21.09
C ARG A 389 14.21 21.58 -20.79
N ARG A 390 14.89 21.34 -19.67
CA ARG A 390 15.38 20.01 -19.27
C ARG A 390 14.37 19.24 -18.42
N LEU A 391 13.51 19.94 -17.70
CA LEU A 391 12.51 19.38 -16.77
C LEU A 391 11.09 19.36 -17.33
N THR A 392 10.83 19.93 -18.51
CA THR A 392 9.52 19.78 -19.16
C THR A 392 9.31 18.32 -19.59
N PRO A 393 8.26 17.65 -19.09
CA PRO A 393 7.89 16.32 -19.59
C PRO A 393 7.54 16.42 -21.07
N VAL A 394 7.98 15.43 -21.85
CA VAL A 394 7.64 15.37 -23.27
C VAL A 394 6.19 14.88 -23.39
N ALA A 395 5.34 15.62 -24.11
CA ALA A 395 4.01 15.15 -24.46
C ALA A 395 4.15 13.86 -25.28
N HIS A 396 3.76 12.72 -24.73
CA HIS A 396 3.94 11.45 -25.41
C HIS A 396 3.16 11.38 -26.72
N SER A 397 3.79 10.77 -27.73
CA SER A 397 3.14 10.40 -29.00
C SER A 397 1.90 9.56 -28.73
N LYS A 398 0.77 10.00 -29.29
CA LYS A 398 -0.48 9.22 -29.37
C LYS A 398 -0.18 7.86 -30.02
N GLY A 399 -0.44 6.75 -29.32
CA GLY A 399 -0.34 5.42 -29.93
C GLY A 399 0.07 4.25 -29.02
N ILE A 400 0.55 4.48 -27.80
CA ILE A 400 0.87 3.38 -26.87
C ILE A 400 -0.33 3.11 -25.96
N THR A 401 -0.92 1.92 -26.07
CA THR A 401 -1.98 1.42 -25.19
C THR A 401 -1.54 1.45 -23.73
N GLN A 402 -2.40 1.95 -22.82
CA GLN A 402 -2.09 2.08 -21.39
C GLN A 402 -1.65 0.76 -20.73
N ALA A 403 -2.12 -0.38 -21.23
CA ALA A 403 -1.76 -1.72 -20.72
C ALA A 403 -0.27 -2.09 -20.95
N GLY A 404 0.45 -1.35 -21.80
CA GLY A 404 1.86 -1.59 -22.15
C GLY A 404 2.85 -0.62 -21.52
N LYS A 405 2.41 0.52 -20.97
CA LYS A 405 3.30 1.61 -20.55
C LYS A 405 3.97 1.31 -19.19
N PRO A 406 5.28 1.56 -19.03
CA PRO A 406 5.92 1.49 -17.72
C PRO A 406 5.38 2.62 -16.81
N SER A 407 5.23 2.34 -15.52
CA SER A 407 4.67 3.29 -14.55
C SER A 407 5.56 4.53 -14.34
N PHE A 408 6.86 4.41 -14.61
CA PHE A 408 7.87 5.47 -14.66
C PHE A 408 9.05 5.03 -15.51
N ASP A 409 9.90 5.97 -15.95
CA ASP A 409 11.03 5.66 -16.80
C ASP A 409 12.22 4.97 -16.08
N LEU A 410 13.15 4.44 -16.89
CA LEU A 410 14.33 3.72 -16.41
C LEU A 410 15.33 4.62 -15.67
N VAL A 411 15.32 5.94 -15.91
CA VAL A 411 16.18 6.89 -15.20
C VAL A 411 15.70 7.00 -13.75
N ARG A 412 14.41 7.28 -13.54
CA ARG A 412 13.80 7.33 -12.20
C ARG A 412 13.96 6.00 -11.46
N ALA A 413 13.74 4.88 -12.16
CA ALA A 413 13.94 3.54 -11.58
C ALA A 413 15.38 3.33 -11.09
N SER A 414 16.37 3.76 -11.90
CA SER A 414 17.79 3.65 -11.53
C SER A 414 18.14 4.50 -10.31
N VAL A 415 17.62 5.74 -10.24
CA VAL A 415 17.84 6.64 -9.10
C VAL A 415 17.18 6.09 -7.84
N ASN A 416 15.94 5.60 -7.93
CA ASN A 416 15.23 5.04 -6.79
C ASN A 416 16.01 3.89 -6.14
N LEU A 417 16.44 2.92 -6.94
CA LEU A 417 17.18 1.76 -6.45
C LEU A 417 18.57 2.12 -5.92
N MET A 418 19.30 2.98 -6.63
CA MET A 418 20.63 3.42 -6.22
C MET A 418 20.59 4.21 -4.91
N VAL A 419 19.71 5.20 -4.79
CA VAL A 419 19.63 6.05 -3.61
C VAL A 419 19.09 5.28 -2.41
N ALA A 420 18.03 4.48 -2.60
CA ALA A 420 17.50 3.68 -1.50
C ALA A 420 18.53 2.66 -0.99
N SER A 421 19.22 1.95 -1.90
CA SER A 421 20.25 0.97 -1.49
C SER A 421 21.42 1.63 -0.78
N ALA A 422 21.84 2.82 -1.22
CA ALA A 422 22.89 3.61 -0.58
C ALA A 422 22.49 4.06 0.84
N VAL A 423 21.29 4.63 1.00
CA VAL A 423 20.81 5.12 2.30
C VAL A 423 20.65 3.97 3.31
N VAL A 424 20.02 2.86 2.90
CA VAL A 424 19.87 1.67 3.76
C VAL A 424 21.23 1.12 4.15
N SER A 425 22.10 0.85 3.17
CA SER A 425 23.43 0.27 3.43
C SER A 425 24.31 1.16 4.30
N PHE A 426 24.23 2.49 4.11
CA PHE A 426 24.94 3.45 4.95
C PHE A 426 24.50 3.34 6.41
N ALA A 427 23.20 3.29 6.68
CA ALA A 427 22.69 3.18 8.03
C ALA A 427 22.97 1.81 8.68
N THR A 428 22.85 0.72 7.92
CA THR A 428 23.26 -0.62 8.34
C THR A 428 24.73 -0.62 8.78
N SER A 429 25.60 0.10 8.07
CA SER A 429 27.03 0.23 8.44
C SER A 429 27.28 0.99 9.76
N LEU A 430 26.32 1.82 10.16
CA LEU A 430 26.30 2.53 11.45
C LEU A 430 25.57 1.74 12.53
N LYS A 431 25.08 0.52 12.23
CA LYS A 431 24.22 -0.28 13.11
C LYS A 431 22.95 0.46 13.55
N LEU A 432 22.45 1.34 12.68
CA LEU A 432 21.19 2.05 12.88
C LEU A 432 20.11 1.31 12.07
N PRO A 433 19.23 0.52 12.72
CA PRO A 433 18.15 -0.16 12.04
C PRO A 433 17.19 0.88 11.46
N LEU A 434 17.07 0.87 10.13
CA LEU A 434 16.12 1.71 9.42
C LEU A 434 14.94 0.91 8.92
N SER A 435 13.86 1.60 8.63
CA SER A 435 12.79 1.03 7.83
C SER A 435 13.17 1.07 6.36
N THR A 436 13.41 -0.09 5.75
CA THR A 436 13.62 -0.17 4.31
C THR A 436 12.39 0.31 3.56
N THR A 437 11.19 -0.05 4.04
CA THR A 437 9.88 0.43 3.53
C THR A 437 9.78 1.95 3.51
N TYR A 438 10.22 2.63 4.57
CA TYR A 438 10.12 4.10 4.62
C TYR A 438 11.12 4.73 3.68
N VAL A 439 12.35 4.20 3.64
CA VAL A 439 13.41 4.74 2.78
C VAL A 439 13.05 4.58 1.31
N THR A 440 12.64 3.39 0.86
CA THR A 440 12.29 3.15 -0.54
C THR A 440 11.10 3.99 -0.99
N PHE A 441 10.05 4.04 -0.16
CA PHE A 441 8.87 4.86 -0.42
C PHE A 441 9.25 6.35 -0.50
N MET A 442 10.02 6.86 0.46
CA MET A 442 10.37 8.29 0.49
C MET A 442 11.34 8.69 -0.62
N VAL A 443 12.29 7.82 -1.00
CA VAL A 443 13.12 8.04 -2.20
C VAL A 443 12.24 8.13 -3.45
N ALA A 444 11.28 7.23 -3.60
CA ALA A 444 10.35 7.24 -4.74
C ALA A 444 9.45 8.49 -4.75
N MET A 445 8.98 8.94 -3.59
CA MET A 445 8.22 10.20 -3.48
C MET A 445 9.08 11.42 -3.78
N GLY A 446 10.33 11.44 -3.31
CA GLY A 446 11.29 12.52 -3.59
C GLY A 446 11.65 12.60 -5.08
N SER A 447 11.92 11.47 -5.73
CA SER A 447 12.21 11.45 -7.17
C SER A 447 10.97 11.82 -8.00
N SER A 448 9.78 11.35 -7.60
CA SER A 448 8.50 11.74 -8.21
C SER A 448 8.24 13.25 -8.09
N PHE A 449 8.55 13.84 -6.92
CA PHE A 449 8.48 15.27 -6.68
C PHE A 449 9.41 16.04 -7.62
N SER A 450 10.67 15.62 -7.76
CA SER A 450 11.63 16.26 -8.67
C SER A 450 11.21 16.19 -10.15
N ASP A 451 10.48 15.15 -10.54
CA ASP A 451 9.99 14.98 -11.90
C ASP A 451 8.72 15.80 -12.19
N GLN A 452 8.27 16.63 -11.25
CA GLN A 452 7.01 17.39 -11.35
C GLN A 452 5.81 16.49 -11.65
N ALA A 453 5.85 15.22 -11.22
CA ALA A 453 4.75 14.30 -11.41
C ALA A 453 3.50 14.73 -10.62
N TRP A 454 3.68 15.55 -9.58
CA TRP A 454 2.60 16.09 -8.75
C TRP A 454 2.09 17.40 -9.38
N GLY A 455 1.25 17.27 -10.40
CA GLY A 455 0.61 18.42 -11.04
C GLY A 455 -0.28 19.20 -10.08
N ARG A 456 -0.63 20.45 -10.42
CA ARG A 456 -1.51 21.31 -9.59
C ARG A 456 -2.85 20.64 -9.25
N GLU A 457 -3.36 19.81 -10.13
CA GLU A 457 -4.64 19.11 -9.98
C GLU A 457 -4.56 17.87 -9.06
N SER A 458 -3.37 17.27 -8.91
CA SER A 458 -3.18 16.02 -8.15
C SER A 458 -2.32 16.18 -6.88
N ALA A 459 -1.55 17.26 -6.75
CA ALA A 459 -0.57 17.45 -5.68
C ALA A 459 -1.19 17.34 -4.28
N VAL A 460 -2.37 17.92 -4.05
CA VAL A 460 -3.03 17.89 -2.73
C VAL A 460 -3.43 16.45 -2.36
N TYR A 461 -3.93 15.68 -3.31
CA TYR A 461 -4.34 14.28 -3.09
C TYR A 461 -3.12 13.39 -2.83
N ARG A 462 -2.03 13.56 -3.59
CA ARG A 462 -0.79 12.79 -3.41
C ARG A 462 -0.08 13.12 -2.11
N VAL A 463 0.00 14.40 -1.73
CA VAL A 463 0.51 14.81 -0.41
C VAL A 463 -0.35 14.22 0.70
N THR A 464 -1.68 14.17 0.51
CA THR A 464 -2.56 13.49 1.47
C THR A 464 -2.24 12.01 1.58
N GLY A 465 -1.97 11.33 0.46
CA GLY A 465 -1.49 9.95 0.45
C GLY A 465 -0.22 9.77 1.25
N VAL A 466 0.81 10.61 1.02
CA VAL A 466 2.07 10.58 1.79
C VAL A 466 1.82 10.78 3.28
N LEU A 467 1.04 11.78 3.67
CA LEU A 467 0.71 12.05 5.07
C LEU A 467 -0.06 10.92 5.72
N THR A 468 -0.96 10.27 4.99
CA THR A 468 -1.74 9.13 5.50
C THR A 468 -0.84 7.93 5.73
N VAL A 469 0.09 7.66 4.81
CA VAL A 469 1.09 6.59 4.95
C VAL A 469 2.02 6.88 6.13
N VAL A 470 2.58 8.08 6.21
CA VAL A 470 3.43 8.52 7.34
C VAL A 470 2.67 8.50 8.67
N GLY A 471 1.41 8.95 8.70
CA GLY A 471 0.58 8.87 9.90
C GLY A 471 0.32 7.42 10.32
N GLY A 472 0.08 6.54 9.35
CA GLY A 472 -0.06 5.10 9.58
C GLY A 472 1.18 4.49 10.24
N TRP A 473 2.38 4.92 9.83
CA TRP A 473 3.66 4.48 10.40
C TRP A 473 3.81 4.81 11.89
N PHE A 474 3.47 6.03 12.30
CA PHE A 474 3.45 6.41 13.71
C PHE A 474 2.40 5.61 14.50
N MET A 475 1.23 5.37 13.89
CA MET A 475 0.19 4.55 14.51
C MET A 475 0.66 3.09 14.69
N THR A 476 1.39 2.52 13.71
CA THR A 476 1.98 1.19 13.82
C THR A 476 2.92 1.11 15.02
N ALA A 477 3.85 2.06 15.17
CA ALA A 477 4.77 2.11 16.31
C ALA A 477 4.02 2.15 17.66
N PHE A 478 2.98 2.97 17.74
CA PHE A 478 2.16 3.07 18.95
C PHE A 478 1.40 1.78 19.26
N ILE A 479 0.75 1.18 18.27
CA ILE A 479 0.02 -0.10 18.43
C ILE A 479 1.00 -1.22 18.83
N ALA A 480 2.13 -1.33 18.14
CA ALA A 480 3.22 -2.27 18.44
C ALA A 480 3.64 -2.20 19.91
N PHE A 481 3.93 -0.98 20.39
CA PHE A 481 4.29 -0.75 21.78
C PHE A 481 3.17 -1.17 22.76
N VAL A 482 1.95 -0.70 22.54
CA VAL A 482 0.82 -0.94 23.47
C VAL A 482 0.45 -2.42 23.52
N VAL A 483 0.36 -3.09 22.37
CA VAL A 483 -0.02 -4.51 22.31
C VAL A 483 1.06 -5.38 22.93
N ALA A 484 2.34 -5.14 22.61
CA ALA A 484 3.44 -5.89 23.21
C ALA A 484 3.51 -5.66 24.73
N PHE A 485 3.27 -4.42 25.19
CA PHE A 485 3.16 -4.11 26.61
C PHE A 485 2.04 -4.91 27.29
N ILE A 486 0.84 -4.97 26.69
CA ILE A 486 -0.30 -5.72 27.21
C ILE A 486 0.00 -7.23 27.24
N PHE A 487 0.52 -7.78 26.14
CA PHE A 487 0.83 -9.21 26.05
C PHE A 487 1.91 -9.62 27.04
N ALA A 488 2.95 -8.81 27.20
CA ALA A 488 3.99 -9.02 28.19
C ALA A 488 3.43 -9.04 29.63
N ASN A 489 2.50 -8.14 29.96
CA ASN A 489 1.79 -8.16 31.24
C ASN A 489 0.96 -9.44 31.42
N ILE A 490 0.17 -9.83 30.41
CA ILE A 490 -0.66 -11.05 30.46
C ILE A 490 0.21 -12.28 30.70
N LEU A 491 1.32 -12.42 29.96
CA LEU A 491 2.24 -13.55 30.13
C LEU A 491 2.92 -13.55 31.50
N SER A 492 3.29 -12.38 32.01
CA SER A 492 3.95 -12.25 33.31
C SER A 492 3.03 -12.62 34.48
N TYR A 493 1.80 -12.09 34.50
CA TYR A 493 0.83 -12.35 35.58
C TYR A 493 0.21 -13.75 35.48
N PHE A 494 -0.27 -14.15 34.30
CA PHE A 494 -1.02 -15.40 34.13
C PHE A 494 -0.15 -16.60 33.74
N LYS A 495 1.14 -16.41 33.43
CA LYS A 495 2.10 -17.49 33.11
C LYS A 495 1.54 -18.46 32.05
N ILE A 496 1.34 -19.73 32.39
CA ILE A 496 0.87 -20.79 31.48
C ILE A 496 -0.54 -20.50 30.94
N PRO A 497 -1.56 -20.22 31.77
CA PRO A 497 -2.87 -19.77 31.28
C PRO A 497 -2.80 -18.58 30.31
N GLY A 498 -1.98 -17.56 30.64
CA GLY A 498 -1.81 -16.38 29.79
C GLY A 498 -1.30 -16.73 28.40
N PHE A 499 -0.35 -17.65 28.33
CA PHE A 499 0.19 -18.16 27.07
C PHE A 499 -0.90 -18.81 26.20
N PHE A 500 -1.70 -19.74 26.74
CA PHE A 500 -2.76 -20.41 25.97
C PHE A 500 -3.85 -19.44 25.50
N ILE A 501 -4.21 -18.45 26.34
CA ILE A 501 -5.18 -17.41 25.98
C ILE A 501 -4.66 -16.57 24.81
N LEU A 502 -3.43 -16.09 24.88
CA LEU A 502 -2.84 -15.29 23.80
C LEU A 502 -2.68 -16.10 22.51
N PHE A 503 -2.30 -17.37 22.62
CA PHE A 503 -2.16 -18.24 21.45
C PHE A 503 -3.52 -18.50 20.76
N ALA A 504 -4.56 -18.81 21.55
CA ALA A 504 -5.92 -18.98 21.03
C ALA A 504 -6.46 -17.67 20.40
N PHE A 505 -6.22 -16.53 21.06
CA PHE A 505 -6.57 -15.22 20.54
C PHE A 505 -5.87 -14.93 19.22
N ALA A 506 -4.56 -15.20 19.13
CA ALA A 506 -3.79 -14.99 17.92
C ALA A 506 -4.31 -15.85 16.76
N GLY A 507 -4.55 -17.15 17.01
CA GLY A 507 -5.11 -18.06 16.01
C GLY A 507 -6.50 -17.62 15.51
N PHE A 508 -7.37 -17.18 16.41
CA PHE A 508 -8.68 -16.63 16.05
C PHE A 508 -8.58 -15.37 15.19
N MET A 509 -7.69 -14.45 15.54
CA MET A 509 -7.47 -13.20 14.80
C MET A 509 -6.93 -13.47 13.39
N ILE A 510 -5.94 -14.36 13.24
CA ILE A 510 -5.40 -14.76 11.94
C ILE A 510 -6.49 -15.41 11.07
N TRP A 511 -7.30 -16.30 11.64
CA TRP A 511 -8.42 -16.92 10.92
C TRP A 511 -9.44 -15.86 10.44
N LYS A 512 -9.82 -14.92 11.30
CA LYS A 512 -10.73 -13.82 10.97
C LYS A 512 -10.16 -12.92 9.87
N ASN A 513 -8.87 -12.60 9.94
CA ASN A 513 -8.16 -11.81 8.93
C ASN A 513 -8.13 -12.54 7.58
N HIS A 514 -7.85 -13.85 7.58
CA HIS A 514 -7.85 -14.67 6.38
C HIS A 514 -9.22 -14.66 5.67
N GLN A 515 -10.32 -14.83 6.42
CA GLN A 515 -11.67 -14.76 5.85
C GLN A 515 -11.97 -13.38 5.24
N LYS A 516 -11.60 -12.31 5.94
CA LYS A 516 -11.77 -10.93 5.46
C LYS A 516 -10.95 -10.66 4.19
N HIS A 517 -9.71 -11.17 4.11
CA HIS A 517 -8.90 -11.08 2.91
C HIS A 517 -9.56 -11.81 1.73
N LYS A 518 -10.11 -13.00 1.96
CA LYS A 518 -10.81 -13.78 0.92
C LYS A 518 -11.98 -13.01 0.31
N VAL A 519 -12.78 -12.35 1.15
CA VAL A 519 -13.89 -11.48 0.67
C VAL A 519 -13.34 -10.31 -0.16
N LYS A 520 -12.34 -9.58 0.33
CA LYS A 520 -11.73 -8.46 -0.41
C LYS A 520 -11.13 -8.85 -1.76
N VAL A 521 -10.51 -10.04 -1.85
CA VAL A 521 -9.96 -10.55 -3.12
C VAL A 521 -11.10 -10.81 -4.10
N LYS A 522 -12.18 -11.44 -3.64
CA LYS A 522 -13.37 -11.67 -4.46
C LYS A 522 -13.98 -10.34 -4.94
N ASP A 523 -14.10 -9.34 -4.07
CA ASP A 523 -14.60 -8.01 -4.45
C ASP A 523 -13.70 -7.34 -5.51
N LYS A 524 -12.37 -7.51 -5.41
CA LYS A 524 -11.42 -7.02 -6.42
C LYS A 524 -11.57 -7.75 -7.76
N GLU A 525 -11.78 -9.06 -7.74
CA GLU A 525 -12.02 -9.86 -8.94
C GLU A 525 -13.33 -9.46 -9.62
N GLU A 526 -14.41 -9.26 -8.85
CA GLU A 526 -15.67 -8.72 -9.37
C GLU A 526 -15.51 -7.30 -9.95
N MET A 527 -14.67 -6.46 -9.32
CA MET A 527 -14.35 -5.12 -9.84
C MET A 527 -13.51 -5.16 -11.12
N SER A 528 -12.75 -6.22 -11.35
CA SER A 528 -11.92 -6.38 -12.55
C SER A 528 -12.77 -6.56 -13.81
N ILE A 529 -14.03 -6.99 -13.67
CA ILE A 529 -15.01 -7.10 -14.75
C ILE A 529 -15.20 -5.75 -15.46
N TYR A 530 -15.05 -4.63 -14.74
CA TYR A 530 -15.19 -3.28 -15.31
C TYR A 530 -13.93 -2.77 -16.02
N ASN A 531 -12.83 -3.54 -16.07
CA ASN A 531 -11.62 -3.11 -16.77
C ASN A 531 -11.75 -3.36 -18.27
N LEU A 532 -11.47 -2.33 -19.08
CA LEU A 532 -11.35 -2.49 -20.53
C LEU A 532 -10.17 -3.44 -20.86
N HIS A 533 -10.48 -4.64 -21.31
CA HIS A 533 -9.49 -5.59 -21.82
C HIS A 533 -9.24 -5.30 -23.29
N LYS A 534 -8.08 -4.66 -23.57
CA LYS A 534 -7.60 -4.16 -24.87
C LYS A 534 -8.34 -2.89 -25.35
N VAL A 535 -7.56 -1.81 -25.51
CA VAL A 535 -8.02 -0.47 -25.92
C VAL A 535 -7.42 -0.15 -27.29
N GLU A 536 -7.64 -1.03 -28.28
CA GLU A 536 -7.08 -0.88 -29.63
C GLU A 536 -8.16 -0.50 -30.65
N ASN A 537 -9.40 -0.97 -30.47
CA ASN A 537 -10.52 -0.69 -31.36
C ASN A 537 -11.60 0.13 -30.65
N PHE A 538 -12.03 1.24 -31.26
CA PHE A 538 -13.06 2.14 -30.74
C PHE A 538 -14.41 1.42 -30.55
N HIS A 539 -14.88 0.68 -31.57
CA HIS A 539 -16.18 -0.01 -31.51
C HIS A 539 -16.21 -1.11 -30.45
N GLU A 540 -15.12 -1.86 -30.31
CA GLU A 540 -15.00 -2.91 -29.28
C GLU A 540 -14.96 -2.29 -27.87
N SER A 541 -14.20 -1.22 -27.68
CA SER A 541 -14.10 -0.52 -26.38
C SER A 541 -15.42 0.15 -25.98
N MET A 542 -16.18 0.65 -26.97
CA MET A 542 -17.52 1.21 -26.78
C MET A 542 -18.52 0.11 -26.39
N SER A 543 -18.52 -1.01 -27.11
CA SER A 543 -19.34 -2.19 -26.80
C SER A 543 -19.09 -2.71 -25.38
N GLN A 544 -17.82 -2.85 -24.97
CA GLN A 544 -17.45 -3.24 -23.61
C GLN A 544 -17.93 -2.22 -22.56
N THR A 545 -17.91 -0.92 -22.88
CA THR A 545 -18.43 0.12 -21.98
C THR A 545 -19.93 -0.01 -21.77
N PHE A 546 -20.70 -0.40 -22.79
CA PHE A 546 -22.13 -0.70 -22.64
C PHE A 546 -22.40 -1.99 -21.84
N ASP A 547 -21.57 -3.01 -22.00
CA ASP A 547 -21.65 -4.22 -21.15
C ASP A 547 -21.42 -3.87 -19.67
N HIS A 548 -20.42 -3.03 -19.38
CA HIS A 548 -20.16 -2.54 -18.03
C HIS A 548 -21.33 -1.72 -17.47
N LEU A 549 -22.01 -0.93 -18.31
CA LEU A 549 -23.20 -0.18 -17.94
C LEU A 549 -24.38 -1.09 -17.60
N ALA A 550 -24.65 -2.09 -18.43
CA ALA A 550 -25.68 -3.09 -18.17
C ALA A 550 -25.45 -3.79 -16.83
N PHE A 551 -24.20 -4.21 -16.59
CA PHE A 551 -23.81 -4.89 -15.35
C PHE A 551 -23.96 -3.98 -14.11
N LEU A 552 -23.58 -2.70 -14.21
CA LEU A 552 -23.80 -1.72 -13.14
C LEU A 552 -25.29 -1.53 -12.83
N LEU A 553 -26.13 -1.35 -13.86
CA LEU A 553 -27.57 -1.16 -13.72
C LEU A 553 -28.25 -2.38 -13.09
N LYS A 554 -27.87 -3.58 -13.51
CA LYS A 554 -28.31 -4.84 -12.90
C LYS A 554 -28.00 -4.87 -11.40
N GLY A 555 -26.75 -4.55 -11.03
CA GLY A 555 -26.32 -4.54 -9.64
C GLY A 555 -27.09 -3.52 -8.79
N ILE A 556 -27.34 -2.31 -9.33
CA ILE A 556 -28.17 -1.29 -8.67
C ILE A 556 -29.61 -1.79 -8.50
N ARG A 557 -30.21 -2.41 -9.53
CA ARG A 557 -31.58 -2.96 -9.48
C ARG A 557 -31.71 -4.04 -8.40
N GLU A 558 -30.82 -5.03 -8.39
CA GLU A 558 -30.80 -6.10 -7.39
C GLU A 558 -30.59 -5.57 -5.97
N SER A 559 -29.70 -4.58 -5.81
CA SER A 559 -29.46 -3.92 -4.53
C SER A 559 -30.69 -3.17 -4.02
N PHE A 560 -31.42 -2.47 -4.89
CA PHE A 560 -32.69 -1.85 -4.53
C PHE A 560 -33.75 -2.88 -4.14
N ASP A 561 -33.87 -3.98 -4.89
CA ASP A 561 -34.85 -5.02 -4.60
C ASP A 561 -34.68 -5.55 -3.16
N ILE A 562 -33.44 -5.90 -2.81
CA ILE A 562 -33.05 -6.33 -1.46
C ILE A 562 -33.24 -5.20 -0.45
N GLY A 563 -32.82 -3.97 -0.77
CA GLY A 563 -32.85 -2.82 0.11
C GLY A 563 -34.28 -2.39 0.49
N PHE A 564 -35.20 -2.42 -0.47
CA PHE A 564 -36.62 -2.17 -0.23
C PHE A 564 -37.22 -3.26 0.67
N ASP A 565 -37.01 -4.54 0.35
CA ASP A 565 -37.55 -5.63 1.17
C ASP A 565 -37.01 -5.62 2.59
N ALA A 566 -35.71 -5.32 2.74
CA ALA A 566 -35.08 -5.19 4.03
C ALA A 566 -35.59 -3.96 4.82
N LEU A 567 -35.91 -2.85 4.15
CA LEU A 567 -36.57 -1.72 4.80
C LEU A 567 -37.98 -2.08 5.29
N PHE A 568 -38.78 -2.73 4.44
CA PHE A 568 -40.15 -3.13 4.77
C PHE A 568 -40.21 -4.17 5.89
N GLN A 569 -39.19 -5.01 6.01
CA GLN A 569 -39.05 -6.04 7.06
C GLN A 569 -38.24 -5.57 8.28
N GLU A 570 -37.76 -4.33 8.28
CA GLU A 570 -36.83 -3.79 9.29
C GLU A 570 -35.55 -4.65 9.49
N ASP A 571 -35.08 -5.34 8.43
CA ASP A 571 -33.89 -6.19 8.45
C ASP A 571 -32.61 -5.35 8.38
N LEU A 572 -32.10 -5.00 9.56
CA LEU A 572 -30.86 -4.23 9.71
C LEU A 572 -29.63 -4.94 9.14
N TYR A 573 -29.60 -6.28 9.17
CA TYR A 573 -28.44 -7.03 8.70
C TYR A 573 -28.28 -6.90 7.19
N LYS A 574 -29.36 -7.12 6.43
CA LYS A 574 -29.37 -6.90 4.98
C LYS A 574 -29.15 -5.44 4.59
N LEU A 575 -29.76 -4.48 5.29
CA LEU A 575 -29.54 -3.05 5.04
C LEU A 575 -28.08 -2.62 5.27
N ARG A 576 -27.41 -3.18 6.28
CA ARG A 576 -25.98 -2.93 6.51
C ARG A 576 -25.12 -3.52 5.40
N HIS A 577 -25.45 -4.72 4.94
CA HIS A 577 -24.75 -5.35 3.82
C HIS A 577 -24.89 -4.53 2.53
N GLU A 578 -26.10 -4.09 2.18
CA GLU A 578 -26.32 -3.24 1.00
C GLU A 578 -25.65 -1.86 1.14
N ARG A 579 -25.61 -1.29 2.35
CA ARG A 579 -24.88 -0.05 2.63
C ARG A 579 -23.38 -0.19 2.39
N GLU A 580 -22.78 -1.34 2.68
CA GLU A 580 -21.37 -1.60 2.35
C GLU A 580 -21.15 -1.67 0.83
N ARG A 581 -22.11 -2.26 0.09
CA ARG A 581 -22.09 -2.34 -1.38
C ARG A 581 -22.24 -1.01 -2.10
N VAL A 582 -22.84 0.02 -1.48
CA VAL A 582 -22.92 1.38 -2.05
C VAL A 582 -21.54 1.90 -2.51
N LYS A 583 -20.49 1.65 -1.72
CA LYS A 583 -19.12 2.07 -2.07
C LYS A 583 -18.59 1.34 -3.30
N HIS A 584 -18.98 0.07 -3.47
CA HIS A 584 -18.64 -0.71 -4.66
C HIS A 584 -19.23 -0.05 -5.92
N PHE A 585 -20.53 0.24 -5.94
CA PHE A 585 -21.18 0.88 -7.09
C PHE A 585 -20.62 2.28 -7.42
N GLN A 586 -20.25 3.07 -6.40
CA GLN A 586 -19.56 4.34 -6.62
C GLN A 586 -18.22 4.16 -7.33
N ASN A 587 -17.43 3.19 -6.89
CA ASN A 587 -16.14 2.89 -7.51
C ASN A 587 -16.31 2.34 -8.93
N SER A 588 -17.28 1.44 -9.17
CA SER A 588 -17.59 0.90 -10.49
C SER A 588 -17.99 2.03 -11.46
N THR A 589 -18.81 2.97 -11.00
CA THR A 589 -19.20 4.16 -11.76
C THR A 589 -17.98 5.00 -12.16
N ASN A 590 -17.06 5.25 -11.22
CA ASN A 590 -15.84 6.00 -11.51
C ASN A 590 -14.93 5.28 -12.52
N ILE A 591 -14.84 3.95 -12.46
CA ILE A 591 -14.10 3.14 -13.45
C ILE A 591 -14.73 3.26 -14.84
N ILE A 592 -16.06 3.15 -14.93
CA ILE A 592 -16.79 3.30 -16.21
C ILE A 592 -16.58 4.71 -16.77
N ILE A 593 -16.65 5.76 -15.95
CA ILE A 593 -16.38 7.14 -16.38
C ILE A 593 -14.93 7.27 -16.90
N ALA A 594 -13.95 6.70 -16.20
CA ALA A 594 -12.57 6.70 -16.67
C ALA A 594 -12.40 5.94 -17.99
N ASN A 595 -13.12 4.84 -18.18
CA ASN A 595 -13.15 4.09 -19.43
C ASN A 595 -13.78 4.91 -20.57
N ILE A 596 -14.88 5.62 -20.32
CA ILE A 596 -15.47 6.56 -21.29
C ILE A 596 -14.44 7.61 -21.73
N PHE A 597 -13.66 8.18 -20.82
CA PHE A 597 -12.58 9.10 -21.17
C PHE A 597 -11.46 8.46 -22.00
N LYS A 598 -11.15 7.17 -21.77
CA LYS A 598 -10.17 6.43 -22.59
C LYS A 598 -10.70 6.22 -24.00
N VAL A 599 -11.96 5.81 -24.14
CA VAL A 599 -12.64 5.64 -25.44
C VAL A 599 -12.70 6.97 -26.20
N LEU A 600 -13.03 8.07 -25.51
CA LEU A 600 -13.01 9.43 -26.07
C LEU A 600 -11.65 9.84 -26.64
N ARG A 601 -10.54 9.42 -26.01
CA ARG A 601 -9.18 9.72 -26.49
C ARG A 601 -8.80 8.95 -27.76
N LEU A 602 -9.52 7.88 -28.08
CA LEU A 602 -9.33 7.08 -29.30
C LEU A 602 -10.07 7.66 -30.52
N LEU A 603 -11.08 8.50 -30.31
CA LEU A 603 -11.75 9.20 -31.42
C LEU A 603 -10.69 10.03 -32.16
N SER A 604 -10.50 9.73 -33.44
CA SER A 604 -9.58 10.44 -34.31
C SER A 604 -10.01 11.92 -34.39
N LYS A 605 -9.06 12.83 -34.63
CA LYS A 605 -9.38 14.25 -34.87
C LYS A 605 -10.23 14.46 -36.15
N GLU A 606 -10.47 13.41 -36.94
CA GLU A 606 -11.16 13.44 -38.23
C GLU A 606 -12.65 13.01 -38.12
N ASP A 607 -13.06 12.33 -37.04
CA ASP A 607 -14.46 11.93 -36.77
C ASP A 607 -15.29 13.05 -36.10
N GLN A 608 -15.14 14.30 -36.58
CA GLN A 608 -15.80 15.48 -36.01
C GLN A 608 -17.34 15.43 -36.07
N ALA A 609 -17.91 14.52 -36.88
CA ALA A 609 -19.35 14.35 -37.05
C ALA A 609 -20.03 13.54 -35.93
N VAL A 610 -19.28 12.81 -35.09
CA VAL A 610 -19.86 11.93 -34.07
C VAL A 610 -19.56 12.43 -32.66
N SER A 611 -20.18 13.56 -32.31
CA SER A 611 -20.21 14.09 -30.95
C SER A 611 -21.20 13.29 -30.10
N TYR A 612 -20.83 12.07 -29.70
CA TYR A 612 -21.59 11.33 -28.70
C TYR A 612 -21.68 12.19 -27.43
N ASN A 613 -22.89 12.30 -26.84
CA ASN A 613 -23.16 13.08 -25.62
C ASN A 613 -22.58 12.41 -24.35
N TYR A 614 -21.28 12.04 -24.35
CA TYR A 614 -20.62 11.33 -23.24
C TYR A 614 -20.72 12.07 -21.91
N TYR A 615 -20.70 13.40 -21.91
CA TYR A 615 -20.90 14.18 -20.69
C TYR A 615 -22.30 13.94 -20.08
N GLN A 616 -23.33 13.71 -20.92
CA GLN A 616 -24.66 13.34 -20.43
C GLN A 616 -24.62 11.94 -19.84
N ILE A 617 -24.00 10.95 -20.52
CA ILE A 617 -23.83 9.59 -19.98
C ILE A 617 -23.20 9.65 -18.58
N ILE A 618 -22.07 10.33 -18.43
CA ILE A 618 -21.37 10.50 -17.15
C ILE A 618 -22.30 11.12 -16.10
N ARG A 619 -22.97 12.23 -16.42
CA ARG A 619 -23.89 12.92 -15.49
C ARG A 619 -25.06 12.03 -15.08
N ARG A 620 -25.62 11.23 -15.99
CA ARG A 620 -26.74 10.32 -15.71
C ARG A 620 -26.29 9.20 -14.77
N LEU A 621 -25.12 8.60 -15.03
CA LEU A 621 -24.56 7.55 -14.16
C LEU A 621 -24.30 8.04 -12.74
N GLN A 622 -23.68 9.21 -12.59
CA GLN A 622 -23.45 9.81 -11.28
C GLN A 622 -24.77 9.98 -10.51
N LYS A 623 -25.80 10.51 -11.17
CA LYS A 623 -27.13 10.66 -10.56
C LYS A 623 -27.78 9.34 -10.16
N LEU A 624 -27.66 8.30 -10.99
CA LEU A 624 -28.18 6.97 -10.65
C LEU A 624 -27.49 6.43 -9.38
N THR A 625 -26.17 6.51 -9.33
CA THR A 625 -25.39 6.02 -8.20
C THR A 625 -25.59 6.87 -6.93
N ASP A 626 -25.74 8.19 -7.07
CA ASP A 626 -26.05 9.09 -5.95
C ASP A 626 -27.44 8.82 -5.36
N GLY A 627 -28.46 8.59 -6.21
CA GLY A 627 -29.81 8.24 -5.77
C GLY A 627 -29.88 6.88 -5.08
N HIS A 628 -29.15 5.89 -5.59
CA HIS A 628 -28.97 4.58 -4.94
C HIS A 628 -28.33 4.73 -3.56
N ARG A 629 -27.20 5.45 -3.49
CA ARG A 629 -26.48 5.74 -2.26
C ARG A 629 -27.35 6.41 -1.21
N ASP A 630 -28.04 7.49 -1.58
CA ASP A 630 -28.87 8.26 -0.66
C ASP A 630 -30.00 7.39 -0.10
N THR A 631 -30.68 6.62 -0.95
CA THR A 631 -31.77 5.74 -0.56
C THR A 631 -31.32 4.65 0.43
N ILE A 632 -30.29 3.88 0.08
CA ILE A 632 -29.80 2.78 0.93
C ILE A 632 -29.24 3.29 2.25
N ILE A 633 -28.50 4.41 2.25
CA ILE A 633 -27.96 5.00 3.49
C ILE A 633 -29.09 5.48 4.40
N ARG A 634 -30.10 6.18 3.87
CA ARG A 634 -31.23 6.67 4.67
C ARG A 634 -32.02 5.50 5.26
N SER A 635 -32.36 4.49 4.46
CA SER A 635 -33.05 3.28 4.93
C SER A 635 -32.26 2.57 6.03
N SER A 636 -30.96 2.36 5.82
CA SER A 636 -30.08 1.72 6.80
C SER A 636 -29.97 2.52 8.10
N MET A 637 -29.79 3.85 8.01
CA MET A 637 -29.69 4.72 9.18
C MET A 637 -31.01 4.80 9.95
N HIS A 638 -32.14 4.81 9.26
CA HIS A 638 -33.47 4.82 9.89
C HIS A 638 -33.67 3.60 10.78
N VAL A 639 -33.42 2.41 10.25
CA VAL A 639 -33.52 1.15 11.00
C VAL A 639 -32.43 1.04 12.07
N SER A 640 -31.18 1.44 11.75
CA SER A 640 -30.06 1.39 12.71
C SER A 640 -30.27 2.29 13.93
N ASN A 641 -30.97 3.41 13.76
CA ASN A 641 -31.30 4.34 14.84
C ASN A 641 -32.56 3.93 15.62
N ARG A 642 -33.15 2.76 15.33
CA ARG A 642 -34.38 2.26 15.97
C ARG A 642 -35.54 3.25 15.88
N HIS A 643 -35.62 4.00 14.76
CA HIS A 643 -36.80 4.83 14.51
C HIS A 643 -38.03 3.94 14.28
N LYS A 644 -39.23 4.48 14.50
CA LYS A 644 -40.49 3.78 14.21
C LYS A 644 -40.50 3.36 12.72
N GLY A 645 -41.01 2.16 12.43
CA GLY A 645 -41.21 1.68 11.06
C GLY A 645 -42.15 2.57 10.24
N LEU A 646 -42.13 2.35 8.92
CA LEU A 646 -43.09 2.94 7.99
C LEU A 646 -44.51 2.48 8.35
N LEU A 647 -45.50 3.32 8.05
CA LEU A 647 -46.90 2.90 8.17
C LEU A 647 -47.19 1.78 7.17
N ASP A 648 -48.15 0.90 7.47
CA ASP A 648 -48.54 -0.19 6.55
C ASP A 648 -49.00 0.34 5.19
N VAL A 649 -49.69 1.49 5.19
CA VAL A 649 -50.12 2.18 3.97
C VAL A 649 -48.92 2.73 3.19
N GLN A 650 -47.98 3.40 3.86
CA GLN A 650 -46.73 3.87 3.23
C GLN A 650 -45.90 2.71 2.65
N THR A 651 -45.91 1.56 3.32
CA THR A 651 -45.22 0.35 2.86
C THR A 651 -45.89 -0.21 1.61
N THR A 652 -47.22 -0.22 1.55
CA THR A 652 -47.98 -0.64 0.37
C THR A 652 -47.71 0.27 -0.82
N GLU A 653 -47.78 1.59 -0.62
CA GLU A 653 -47.46 2.61 -1.64
C GLU A 653 -46.02 2.47 -2.16
N LEU A 654 -45.04 2.32 -1.28
CA LEU A 654 -43.65 2.13 -1.68
C LEU A 654 -43.42 0.79 -2.39
N LYS A 655 -44.22 -0.26 -2.14
CA LYS A 655 -44.16 -1.53 -2.89
C LYS A 655 -44.66 -1.34 -4.33
N GLU A 656 -45.68 -0.52 -4.54
CA GLU A 656 -46.15 -0.21 -5.89
C GLU A 656 -45.13 0.61 -6.67
N ILE A 657 -44.56 1.64 -6.03
CA ILE A 657 -43.42 2.41 -6.58
C ILE A 657 -42.26 1.46 -6.91
N LYS A 658 -41.87 0.57 -5.99
CA LYS A 658 -40.79 -0.42 -6.17
C LYS A 658 -41.02 -1.24 -7.44
N LYS A 659 -42.23 -1.77 -7.64
CA LYS A 659 -42.56 -2.63 -8.78
C LYS A 659 -42.33 -1.91 -10.12
N VAL A 660 -42.89 -0.71 -10.28
CA VAL A 660 -42.76 0.08 -11.51
C VAL A 660 -41.31 0.51 -11.73
N PHE A 661 -40.67 1.00 -10.67
CA PHE A 661 -39.27 1.43 -10.69
C PHE A 661 -38.31 0.31 -11.13
N LEU A 662 -38.42 -0.88 -10.54
CA LEU A 662 -37.56 -2.02 -10.90
C LEU A 662 -37.83 -2.52 -12.32
N ASN A 663 -39.07 -2.42 -12.81
CA ASN A 663 -39.41 -2.76 -14.18
C ASN A 663 -38.70 -1.83 -15.18
N ILE A 664 -38.73 -0.51 -14.95
CA ILE A 664 -38.00 0.47 -15.77
C ILE A 664 -36.50 0.14 -15.82
N PHE A 665 -35.91 -0.24 -14.67
CA PHE A 665 -34.51 -0.67 -14.63
C PHE A 665 -34.25 -1.94 -15.44
N SER A 666 -35.15 -2.92 -15.35
CA SER A 666 -35.04 -4.19 -16.09
C SER A 666 -35.11 -3.99 -17.61
N LEU A 667 -35.99 -3.10 -18.08
CA LEU A 667 -36.12 -2.77 -19.50
C LEU A 667 -34.81 -2.17 -20.05
N VAL A 668 -34.29 -1.14 -19.37
CA VAL A 668 -33.05 -0.46 -19.79
C VAL A 668 -31.83 -1.39 -19.66
N GLU A 669 -31.74 -2.18 -18.59
CA GLU A 669 -30.70 -3.21 -18.41
C GLU A 669 -30.69 -4.20 -19.58
N THR A 670 -31.87 -4.69 -19.99
CA THR A 670 -32.01 -5.68 -21.06
C THR A 670 -31.64 -5.07 -22.42
N ALA A 671 -32.02 -3.82 -22.68
CA ALA A 671 -31.62 -3.10 -23.88
C ALA A 671 -30.08 -2.96 -23.99
N PHE A 672 -29.41 -2.53 -22.91
CA PHE A 672 -27.95 -2.43 -22.89
C PHE A 672 -27.26 -3.78 -23.08
N ARG A 673 -27.78 -4.85 -22.45
CA ARG A 673 -27.22 -6.20 -22.53
C ARG A 673 -27.34 -6.81 -23.92
N ASN A 674 -28.50 -6.66 -24.56
CA ASN A 674 -28.77 -7.25 -25.87
C ASN A 674 -28.17 -6.42 -27.01
N LYS A 675 -27.79 -5.16 -26.74
CA LYS A 675 -27.20 -4.21 -27.70
C LYS A 675 -28.11 -3.89 -28.89
N GLU A 676 -29.41 -3.96 -28.66
CA GLU A 676 -30.44 -3.74 -29.67
C GLU A 676 -31.08 -2.37 -29.48
N ILE A 677 -31.44 -1.71 -30.58
CA ILE A 677 -32.26 -0.50 -30.52
C ILE A 677 -33.65 -0.93 -30.06
N VAL A 678 -34.05 -0.50 -28.86
CA VAL A 678 -35.36 -0.81 -28.28
C VAL A 678 -36.26 0.42 -28.41
N ASP A 679 -37.56 0.21 -28.61
CA ASP A 679 -38.52 1.31 -28.55
C ASP A 679 -38.52 1.95 -27.16
N CYS A 680 -38.17 3.24 -27.08
CA CYS A 680 -38.17 3.99 -25.83
C CYS A 680 -39.58 4.22 -25.29
N GLN A 681 -40.62 4.05 -26.11
CA GLN A 681 -41.98 4.42 -25.77
C GLN A 681 -42.49 3.68 -24.53
N GLU A 682 -42.26 2.37 -24.42
CA GLU A 682 -42.67 1.58 -23.24
C GLU A 682 -42.00 2.10 -21.95
N ALA A 683 -40.69 2.36 -21.99
CA ALA A 683 -39.95 2.86 -20.84
C ALA A 683 -40.36 4.29 -20.44
N VAL A 684 -40.72 5.13 -21.43
CA VAL A 684 -41.23 6.49 -21.23
C VAL A 684 -42.63 6.45 -20.62
N GLU A 685 -43.53 5.60 -21.11
CA GLU A 685 -44.88 5.41 -20.57
C GLU A 685 -44.83 4.92 -19.12
N GLN A 686 -44.00 3.92 -18.81
CA GLN A 686 -43.78 3.45 -17.44
C GLN A 686 -43.22 4.54 -16.52
N PHE A 687 -42.34 5.42 -17.03
CA PHE A 687 -41.84 6.55 -16.27
C PHE A 687 -42.94 7.59 -15.98
N HIS A 688 -43.80 7.89 -16.96
CA HIS A 688 -44.94 8.79 -16.75
C HIS A 688 -45.91 8.21 -15.71
N TYR A 689 -46.22 6.91 -15.81
CA TYR A 689 -47.02 6.20 -14.83
C TYR A 689 -46.41 6.24 -13.42
N LEU A 690 -45.10 6.00 -13.29
CA LEU A 690 -44.40 6.12 -12.00
C LEU A 690 -44.53 7.53 -11.41
N ARG A 691 -44.48 8.57 -12.25
CA ARG A 691 -44.59 9.94 -11.79
C ARG A 691 -45.99 10.25 -11.29
N GLU A 692 -47.02 9.87 -12.04
CA GLU A 692 -48.43 10.01 -11.63
C GLU A 692 -48.67 9.28 -10.30
N LEU A 693 -48.19 8.03 -10.18
CA LEU A 693 -48.30 7.26 -8.95
C LEU A 693 -47.65 7.95 -7.73
N VAL A 694 -46.47 8.57 -7.93
CA VAL A 694 -45.81 9.32 -6.84
C VAL A 694 -46.53 10.63 -6.53
N ASP A 695 -47.10 11.30 -7.52
CA ASP A 695 -47.89 12.53 -7.33
C ASP A 695 -49.18 12.22 -6.53
N ASP A 696 -49.87 11.11 -6.84
CA ASP A 696 -51.04 10.62 -6.09
C ASP A 696 -50.68 10.28 -4.63
N PHE A 697 -49.59 9.53 -4.42
CA PHE A 697 -49.15 9.20 -3.06
C PHE A 697 -48.61 10.40 -2.29
N ASN A 698 -48.16 11.44 -2.99
CA ASN A 698 -47.81 12.70 -2.35
C ASN A 698 -49.04 13.40 -1.78
N GLU A 699 -50.19 13.39 -2.48
CA GLU A 699 -51.45 13.91 -1.94
C GLU A 699 -51.86 13.16 -0.67
N ASN A 700 -51.85 11.81 -0.71
CA ASN A 700 -52.09 10.98 0.48
C ASN A 700 -51.13 11.31 1.63
N GLN A 701 -49.85 11.54 1.32
CA GLN A 701 -48.84 11.82 2.34
C GLN A 701 -49.00 13.24 2.92
N ILE A 702 -49.51 14.21 2.15
CA ILE A 702 -49.85 15.55 2.66
C ILE A 702 -50.99 15.44 3.67
N GLU A 703 -52.05 14.70 3.36
CA GLU A 703 -53.15 14.48 4.31
C GLU A 703 -52.65 13.89 5.63
N ARG A 704 -51.75 12.89 5.55
CA ARG A 704 -51.13 12.26 6.73
C ARG A 704 -50.23 13.17 7.57
N ILE A 705 -49.70 14.23 6.96
CA ILE A 705 -48.90 15.23 7.66
C ILE A 705 -49.83 16.24 8.33
N VAL A 706 -50.93 16.60 7.67
CA VAL A 706 -51.94 17.54 8.19
C VAL A 706 -52.71 16.94 9.36
N ASP A 707 -53.00 15.64 9.33
CA ASP A 707 -53.74 14.93 10.39
C ASP A 707 -52.84 14.33 11.51
N ASP A 708 -51.53 14.61 11.48
CA ASP A 708 -50.52 14.09 12.41
C ASP A 708 -50.37 12.54 12.46
N SER A 709 -50.97 11.81 11.52
CA SER A 709 -50.85 10.34 11.45
C SER A 709 -49.44 9.87 11.04
N SER A 710 -48.70 10.67 10.26
CA SER A 710 -47.32 10.39 9.86
C SER A 710 -46.31 11.32 10.53
N LYS A 711 -45.33 10.72 11.22
CA LYS A 711 -44.25 11.48 11.88
C LYS A 711 -43.31 12.11 10.85
N THR A 712 -42.78 13.30 11.15
CA THR A 712 -41.86 14.06 10.27
C THR A 712 -40.72 13.21 9.68
N ARG A 713 -40.07 12.36 10.48
CA ARG A 713 -38.97 11.49 9.99
C ARG A 713 -39.43 10.44 8.99
N LEU A 714 -40.65 9.92 9.15
CA LEU A 714 -41.25 8.97 8.20
C LEU A 714 -41.59 9.66 6.89
N SER A 715 -42.20 10.86 6.96
CA SER A 715 -42.48 11.68 5.78
C SER A 715 -41.20 12.04 5.02
N ILE A 716 -40.12 12.43 5.72
CA ILE A 716 -38.82 12.71 5.10
C ILE A 716 -38.26 11.46 4.40
N LEU A 717 -38.35 10.28 5.04
CA LEU A 717 -37.87 9.03 4.44
C LEU A 717 -38.70 8.67 3.20
N PHE A 718 -40.03 8.73 3.30
CA PHE A 718 -40.95 8.45 2.21
C PHE A 718 -40.67 9.35 1.00
N TYR A 719 -40.63 10.68 1.20
CA TYR A 719 -40.34 11.61 0.10
C TYR A 719 -38.95 11.44 -0.49
N ALA A 720 -37.93 11.16 0.33
CA ALA A 720 -36.59 10.90 -0.17
C ALA A 720 -36.56 9.67 -1.08
N ILE A 721 -37.20 8.57 -0.67
CA ILE A 721 -37.26 7.33 -1.45
C ILE A 721 -38.05 7.54 -2.75
N SER A 722 -39.28 8.03 -2.67
CA SER A 722 -40.15 8.23 -3.84
C SER A 722 -39.55 9.22 -4.84
N GLY A 723 -38.99 10.34 -4.35
CA GLY A 723 -38.31 11.33 -5.17
C GLY A 723 -37.05 10.78 -5.85
N ASN A 724 -36.24 9.98 -5.15
CA ASN A 724 -35.09 9.32 -5.73
C ASN A 724 -35.51 8.32 -6.82
N CYS A 725 -36.56 7.52 -6.60
CA CYS A 725 -37.08 6.58 -7.61
C CYS A 725 -37.48 7.30 -8.91
N VAL A 726 -38.25 8.39 -8.83
CA VAL A 726 -38.66 9.18 -10.01
C VAL A 726 -37.44 9.81 -10.70
N MET A 727 -36.52 10.40 -9.93
CA MET A 727 -35.31 11.02 -10.48
C MET A 727 -34.43 9.98 -11.21
N MET A 728 -34.27 8.80 -10.62
CA MET A 728 -33.46 7.71 -11.16
C MET A 728 -34.11 7.10 -12.40
N ALA A 729 -35.41 6.81 -12.36
CA ALA A 729 -36.17 6.33 -13.52
C ALA A 729 -36.01 7.29 -14.71
N LYS A 730 -36.18 8.60 -14.48
CA LYS A 730 -35.93 9.64 -15.50
C LYS A 730 -34.50 9.60 -16.05
N GLN A 731 -33.49 9.41 -15.20
CA GLN A 731 -32.12 9.36 -15.68
C GLN A 731 -31.85 8.09 -16.49
N ASN A 732 -32.48 6.97 -16.11
CA ASN A 732 -32.31 5.68 -16.75
C ASN A 732 -32.95 5.65 -18.15
N VAL A 733 -34.17 6.17 -18.29
CA VAL A 733 -34.82 6.35 -19.60
C VAL A 733 -33.99 7.25 -20.51
N LYS A 734 -33.50 8.39 -20.00
CA LYS A 734 -32.60 9.26 -20.78
C LYS A 734 -31.28 8.60 -21.16
N LEU A 735 -30.81 7.63 -20.40
CA LEU A 735 -29.60 6.87 -20.72
C LEU A 735 -29.88 5.92 -21.89
N LEU A 736 -31.08 5.32 -21.93
CA LEU A 736 -31.57 4.53 -23.06
C LEU A 736 -31.73 5.37 -24.34
N ASP A 737 -32.24 6.60 -24.24
CA ASP A 737 -32.33 7.51 -25.39
C ASP A 737 -30.95 7.77 -26.02
N ILE A 738 -29.96 8.10 -25.17
CA ILE A 738 -28.58 8.35 -25.61
C ILE A 738 -27.97 7.09 -26.23
N PHE A 739 -28.28 5.92 -25.68
CA PHE A 739 -27.85 4.64 -26.23
C PHE A 739 -28.40 4.40 -27.63
N ASN A 740 -29.70 4.58 -27.82
CA ASN A 740 -30.36 4.41 -29.12
C ASN A 740 -29.81 5.38 -30.18
N GLU A 741 -29.58 6.65 -29.82
CA GLU A 741 -28.92 7.62 -30.70
C GLU A 741 -27.51 7.14 -31.10
N SER A 742 -26.77 6.55 -30.17
CA SER A 742 -25.39 6.10 -30.39
C SER A 742 -25.31 4.89 -31.34
N PHE A 743 -26.32 4.01 -31.35
CA PHE A 743 -26.36 2.82 -32.23
C PHE A 743 -27.02 3.07 -33.59
N LYS A 744 -27.95 4.03 -33.72
CA LYS A 744 -28.52 4.45 -35.03
C LYS A 744 -27.44 4.94 -36.00
N LEU A 745 -26.32 5.46 -35.49
CA LEU A 745 -25.18 5.91 -36.28
C LEU A 745 -24.38 4.79 -36.95
N ASN A 746 -24.48 3.54 -36.47
CA ASN A 746 -23.82 2.38 -37.10
C ASN A 746 -24.60 1.77 -38.28
N GLN A 747 -25.83 2.22 -38.55
CA GLN A 747 -26.66 1.74 -39.66
C GLN A 747 -26.47 2.51 -40.97
N LYS A 748 -25.42 3.35 -41.11
CA LYS A 748 -25.07 3.98 -42.39
C LYS A 748 -23.68 3.57 -42.87
N CYS A 749 -23.64 2.47 -43.62
CA CYS A 749 -23.00 2.32 -44.93
C CYS A 749 -22.98 0.83 -45.32
N SER A 750 -24.08 0.38 -45.93
CA SER A 750 -24.04 -0.62 -47.02
C SER A 750 -24.63 0.03 -48.26
#